data_AF-A0A9D7K2N9-F1
#
_entry.id   AF-A0A9D7K2N9-F1
#
_cell.length_a   1.000
_cell.length_b   1.000
_cell.length_c   1.000
_cell.angle_alpha   90.00
_cell.angle_beta   90.00
_cell.angle_gamma   90.00
#
_symmetry.space_group_name_H-M   'P 1'
#
loop_
_entity.id
_entity.type
_entity.pdbx_description
1 polymer ?
#
loop_
_entity_poly.entity_id
_entity_poly.type
_entity_poly.pdbx_seq_one_letter_code
_entity_poly.pdbx_strand_id
1 'polypeptide(L)'
;MPTLADYLKYANLQMASEALFDFNATPPGTVLTPGAFAGNERNTVGNLTTGNLHASKFTTTEAEKFAKEWKVVEHISNTTTGFSGTLFEKVGTGELVVSFRSTEFLDDAARDNQATNVLEIKEKGWAFGQISDMEKWYTDLKSSGKIPAGARFSVTGYSLGGHLATAFNLMYGSELNGGEVITFNGAGVGKIGDGSLATTQGQLPDMIRTFQSMRQEGEASGLERLMQSSEGRAAYLALKTALAETNGVPCRPDDANKFNSTLLNLVSQVKPASPDDPGATAREADYQLLWSALDRAKTVFEYAHWAPTLGSGSDEGPPNPANVQDLYTTPGSTPKLAIAGESLDYQLAVLATATQYQTQPLGLIDGAAAALGNPTPAAGGPLTNQWDIAGTETTTDPWYMVAYSQYRYGQNVNLFIEDQPFSRGNAVSETIKALMAGRIQLLHNEYDKNDFGDTHSLVLIIDSLKLQSVLQVLAPEATQTQIENVFRQASNLKAVNGGGSQGKAEGDALENTLNALGTLLLGPEQWNALRGDPEGNTWARMNDLSRGNGEEAAVYSGRESFYNALDDLQKAAAFTTLKGKLTLGAVDIATLKEQARTGFGAFATLYALSPFAAGLAAGSSTTLEAAVSSAWGQTYTDWQQDKALSEEDRAAGKALYSDQWYADRSAFLGYWLQSTGQNVQIVQDGNAGLNTTDQRVFKQLDSGQKIIVQNSVNGETGNDKESQYVLFGGKKMDLLVGGKLADRFYGGSGLDYLEGKQGNDTLEGGAGLDFYRFTKGDGQDTIQDYKEPPGSADPAARALLQRNNELLVLAFKDGGVWKGGSGQNAFTATQSGNDLILTFTDGEDSITLKHFDFDAARTGQGSHGLHLIDSCRQQQTPYAPSSATPKTGTATRRRTAPNGYRTPSATGYAPTARTAGRYSHKRTGTTSSTAAPATKVNASRPEKAQTSSMPTARKASMWQAAATTSSTPARGGMPSSPAAATTRYRAAKKATSSTATLATT
;
A
#
# COMPACT_ATOMS: atom_id res chain seq x y z
N MET A 1 -16.43 -16.31 -21.60
CA MET A 1 -15.41 -15.85 -20.64
C MET A 1 -15.99 -14.63 -19.95
N PRO A 2 -15.83 -14.49 -18.63
CA PRO A 2 -16.30 -13.33 -17.90
C PRO A 2 -15.53 -12.07 -18.32
N THR A 3 -16.09 -10.91 -18.00
CA THR A 3 -15.46 -9.61 -18.27
C THR A 3 -14.60 -9.13 -17.09
N LEU A 4 -13.80 -8.09 -17.30
CA LEU A 4 -13.10 -7.37 -16.23
C LEU A 4 -14.06 -6.91 -15.11
N ALA A 5 -15.29 -6.51 -15.46
CA ALA A 5 -16.32 -6.13 -14.51
C ALA A 5 -16.89 -7.32 -13.72
N ASP A 6 -16.94 -8.52 -14.32
CA ASP A 6 -17.27 -9.75 -13.60
C ASP A 6 -16.16 -10.14 -12.63
N TYR A 7 -14.88 -10.05 -13.02
CA TYR A 7 -13.75 -10.27 -12.12
C TYR A 7 -13.83 -9.31 -10.92
N LEU A 8 -14.08 -8.02 -11.15
CA LEU A 8 -14.27 -7.04 -10.07
C LEU A 8 -15.50 -7.36 -9.20
N LYS A 9 -16.61 -7.83 -9.78
CA LYS A 9 -17.82 -8.27 -9.05
C LYS A 9 -17.50 -9.42 -8.09
N TYR A 10 -16.89 -10.50 -8.61
CA TYR A 10 -16.60 -11.69 -7.80
C TYR A 10 -15.48 -11.45 -6.77
N ALA A 11 -14.50 -10.59 -7.07
CA ALA A 11 -13.47 -10.18 -6.10
C ALA A 11 -14.07 -9.35 -4.95
N ASN A 12 -14.98 -8.40 -5.22
CA ASN A 12 -15.68 -7.66 -4.17
C ASN A 12 -16.60 -8.56 -3.31
N LEU A 13 -17.29 -9.54 -3.91
CA LEU A 13 -18.04 -10.55 -3.16
C LEU A 13 -17.15 -11.38 -2.23
N GLN A 14 -15.93 -11.68 -2.67
CA GLN A 14 -14.94 -12.34 -1.83
C GLN A 14 -14.47 -11.43 -0.68
N MET A 15 -14.10 -10.18 -0.98
CA MET A 15 -13.70 -9.17 0.01
C MET A 15 -14.77 -8.97 1.09
N ALA A 16 -16.05 -8.98 0.71
CA ALA A 16 -17.15 -8.99 1.66
C ALA A 16 -17.15 -10.26 2.51
N SER A 17 -17.02 -11.44 1.90
CA SER A 17 -16.93 -12.70 2.64
C SER A 17 -15.82 -12.70 3.70
N GLU A 18 -14.63 -12.16 3.37
CA GLU A 18 -13.54 -12.00 4.34
C GLU A 18 -13.85 -10.96 5.43
N ALA A 19 -14.44 -9.82 5.08
CA ALA A 19 -14.77 -8.76 6.02
C ALA A 19 -15.91 -9.12 7.00
N LEU A 20 -16.81 -10.05 6.65
CA LEU A 20 -18.03 -10.36 7.42
C LEU A 20 -17.79 -11.24 8.67
N PHE A 21 -16.54 -11.60 8.99
CA PHE A 21 -16.19 -12.68 9.92
C PHE A 21 -16.53 -12.42 11.40
N ASP A 22 -16.01 -11.34 12.00
CA ASP A 22 -16.16 -10.96 13.41
C ASP A 22 -16.03 -12.16 14.39
N PHE A 23 -14.85 -12.78 14.34
CA PHE A 23 -14.37 -13.72 15.35
C PHE A 23 -13.18 -13.10 16.09
N ASN A 24 -13.18 -13.17 17.42
CA ASN A 24 -12.08 -12.78 18.33
C ASN A 24 -11.54 -11.32 18.30
N ALA A 25 -12.31 -10.35 17.81
CA ALA A 25 -12.03 -8.91 17.95
C ALA A 25 -13.12 -8.11 18.71
N THR A 26 -13.74 -8.69 19.75
CA THR A 26 -14.79 -8.02 20.56
C THR A 26 -14.30 -6.79 21.33
N PRO A 27 -15.18 -5.84 21.75
CA PRO A 27 -16.67 -5.79 21.64
C PRO A 27 -17.21 -4.48 20.99
N PRO A 28 -18.55 -4.28 20.78
CA PRO A 28 -19.70 -5.03 21.33
C PRO A 28 -20.79 -5.46 20.33
N GLY A 29 -21.34 -6.67 20.53
CA GLY A 29 -22.52 -7.14 19.79
C GLY A 29 -22.86 -8.60 20.10
N THR A 30 -22.45 -9.48 19.21
CA THR A 30 -22.78 -10.91 19.20
C THR A 30 -21.60 -11.72 18.72
N VAL A 31 -20.97 -12.50 19.61
CA VAL A 31 -19.99 -13.51 19.22
C VAL A 31 -20.71 -14.64 18.50
N LEU A 32 -20.36 -14.90 17.24
CA LEU A 32 -20.75 -16.14 16.56
C LEU A 32 -19.82 -17.26 17.02
N THR A 33 -20.37 -18.30 17.63
CA THR A 33 -19.63 -19.55 17.88
C THR A 33 -19.26 -20.22 16.55
N PRO A 34 -18.27 -21.13 16.51
CA PRO A 34 -17.96 -21.87 15.30
C PRO A 34 -19.18 -22.57 14.68
N GLY A 35 -19.38 -22.44 13.36
CA GLY A 35 -20.53 -23.01 12.64
C GLY A 35 -21.89 -22.35 12.96
N ALA A 36 -21.92 -21.13 13.48
CA ALA A 36 -23.14 -20.35 13.69
C ALA A 36 -23.53 -19.57 12.42
N PHE A 37 -24.83 -19.31 12.27
CA PHE A 37 -25.41 -18.68 11.09
C PHE A 37 -25.83 -17.24 11.35
N ALA A 38 -25.62 -16.37 10.36
CA ALA A 38 -26.09 -14.98 10.35
C ALA A 38 -26.64 -14.58 8.97
N GLY A 39 -27.59 -13.64 8.94
CA GLY A 39 -28.20 -13.08 7.74
C GLY A 39 -27.69 -11.69 7.41
N ASN A 40 -28.56 -10.89 6.78
CA ASN A 40 -28.22 -9.55 6.28
C ASN A 40 -27.82 -8.54 7.38
N GLU A 41 -28.06 -8.83 8.66
CA GLU A 41 -27.55 -8.05 9.79
C GLU A 41 -26.01 -8.02 9.88
N ARG A 42 -25.31 -8.97 9.25
CA ARG A 42 -23.85 -8.89 9.08
C ARG A 42 -23.44 -7.90 7.99
N ASN A 43 -24.27 -7.66 6.97
CA ASN A 43 -23.97 -6.82 5.81
C ASN A 43 -24.18 -5.32 6.09
N THR A 44 -23.46 -4.78 7.07
CA THR A 44 -23.48 -3.34 7.40
C THR A 44 -22.17 -2.67 7.00
N VAL A 45 -22.23 -1.37 6.69
CA VAL A 45 -21.04 -0.57 6.35
C VAL A 45 -19.96 -0.71 7.43
N GLY A 46 -20.34 -0.63 8.71
CA GLY A 46 -19.39 -0.79 9.82
C GLY A 46 -18.68 -2.14 9.83
N ASN A 47 -19.38 -3.25 9.59
CA ASN A 47 -18.74 -4.57 9.51
C ASN A 47 -17.82 -4.67 8.29
N LEU A 48 -18.24 -4.15 7.13
CA LEU A 48 -17.46 -4.16 5.90
C LEU A 48 -16.19 -3.27 5.97
N THR A 49 -16.22 -2.17 6.74
CA THR A 49 -15.05 -1.28 6.94
C THR A 49 -14.15 -1.70 8.10
N THR A 50 -14.70 -2.37 9.13
CA THR A 50 -13.90 -2.96 10.23
C THR A 50 -13.20 -4.23 9.76
N GLY A 51 -13.91 -5.06 9.00
CA GLY A 51 -13.45 -6.36 8.51
C GLY A 51 -13.07 -7.33 9.63
N ASN A 52 -12.17 -8.24 9.29
CA ASN A 52 -11.43 -9.10 10.24
C ASN A 52 -10.30 -8.35 10.99
N LEU A 53 -10.33 -7.01 11.05
CA LEU A 53 -9.25 -6.09 11.42
C LEU A 53 -7.99 -6.08 10.52
N HIS A 54 -7.75 -7.10 9.69
CA HIS A 54 -6.62 -7.15 8.75
C HIS A 54 -6.85 -6.26 7.50
N ALA A 55 -6.11 -6.46 6.39
CA ALA A 55 -6.20 -5.59 5.21
C ALA A 55 -7.43 -5.89 4.33
N SER A 56 -8.00 -7.09 4.45
CA SER A 56 -9.17 -7.57 3.70
C SER A 56 -10.49 -6.93 4.16
N LYS A 57 -10.63 -5.62 3.90
CA LYS A 57 -11.81 -4.79 4.21
C LYS A 57 -12.10 -3.74 3.14
N PHE A 58 -13.27 -3.13 3.19
CA PHE A 58 -13.68 -2.06 2.27
C PHE A 58 -13.35 -0.66 2.79
N THR A 59 -13.13 0.28 1.86
CA THR A 59 -13.29 1.71 2.11
C THR A 59 -14.76 2.05 2.38
N THR A 60 -15.00 3.12 3.12
CA THR A 60 -16.35 3.56 3.51
C THR A 60 -17.24 3.77 2.28
N THR A 61 -16.69 4.40 1.25
CA THR A 61 -17.36 4.68 -0.03
C THR A 61 -17.73 3.41 -0.81
N GLU A 62 -16.96 2.33 -0.74
CA GLU A 62 -17.26 1.07 -1.43
C GLU A 62 -18.11 0.11 -0.58
N ALA A 63 -17.92 0.07 0.73
CA ALA A 63 -18.80 -0.61 1.67
C ALA A 63 -20.25 -0.10 1.54
N GLU A 64 -20.41 1.21 1.38
CA GLU A 64 -21.70 1.85 1.11
C GLU A 64 -22.31 1.44 -0.23
N LYS A 65 -21.51 1.12 -1.27
CA LYS A 65 -22.03 0.65 -2.57
C LYS A 65 -22.41 -0.83 -2.48
N PHE A 66 -21.52 -1.66 -1.93
CA PHE A 66 -21.74 -3.08 -1.75
C PHE A 66 -23.02 -3.38 -0.95
N ALA A 67 -23.22 -2.72 0.18
CA ALA A 67 -24.41 -2.90 1.03
C ALA A 67 -25.73 -2.38 0.41
N LYS A 68 -25.69 -1.67 -0.73
CA LYS A 68 -26.86 -1.28 -1.52
C LYS A 68 -27.14 -2.26 -2.67
N GLU A 69 -26.10 -2.88 -3.24
CA GLU A 69 -26.21 -3.81 -4.36
C GLU A 69 -26.43 -5.27 -3.95
N TRP A 70 -25.90 -5.69 -2.80
CA TRP A 70 -25.91 -7.08 -2.33
C TRP A 70 -26.48 -7.20 -0.92
N LYS A 71 -27.07 -8.36 -0.61
CA LYS A 71 -27.44 -8.77 0.74
C LYS A 71 -26.86 -10.15 1.06
N VAL A 72 -26.54 -10.38 2.34
CA VAL A 72 -26.22 -11.72 2.84
C VAL A 72 -27.53 -12.47 3.07
N VAL A 73 -27.68 -13.61 2.40
CA VAL A 73 -28.80 -14.55 2.60
C VAL A 73 -28.50 -15.46 3.78
N GLU A 74 -27.28 -16.00 3.84
CA GLU A 74 -26.73 -16.73 4.96
C GLU A 74 -25.19 -16.70 4.92
N HIS A 75 -24.57 -16.40 6.05
CA HIS A 75 -23.16 -16.61 6.33
C HIS A 75 -23.03 -17.71 7.38
N ILE A 76 -22.13 -18.68 7.18
CA ILE A 76 -21.70 -19.64 8.19
C ILE A 76 -20.33 -19.24 8.73
N SER A 77 -20.25 -18.94 10.03
CA SER A 77 -18.99 -18.65 10.70
C SER A 77 -18.09 -19.89 10.71
N ASN A 78 -16.78 -19.65 10.69
CA ASN A 78 -15.76 -20.69 10.64
C ASN A 78 -16.04 -21.88 11.58
N THR A 79 -16.12 -23.09 11.02
CA THR A 79 -16.37 -24.34 11.76
C THR A 79 -15.14 -24.85 12.55
N THR A 80 -15.24 -26.08 13.06
CA THR A 80 -14.10 -26.78 13.69
C THR A 80 -13.00 -27.18 12.70
N THR A 81 -13.23 -27.13 11.39
CA THR A 81 -12.27 -27.53 10.35
C THR A 81 -11.61 -26.35 9.62
N GLY A 82 -12.04 -25.11 9.88
CA GLY A 82 -11.62 -23.92 9.11
C GLY A 82 -12.64 -23.46 8.06
N PHE A 83 -13.71 -24.24 7.80
CA PHE A 83 -14.66 -23.90 6.74
C PHE A 83 -15.54 -22.69 7.11
N SER A 84 -15.56 -21.67 6.25
CA SER A 84 -16.53 -20.56 6.31
C SER A 84 -16.98 -20.17 4.90
N GLY A 85 -18.23 -19.74 4.77
CA GLY A 85 -18.81 -19.35 3.49
C GLY A 85 -20.00 -18.41 3.63
N THR A 86 -20.29 -17.70 2.53
CA THR A 86 -21.34 -16.68 2.47
C THR A 86 -22.16 -16.84 1.19
N LEU A 87 -23.47 -17.01 1.32
CA LEU A 87 -24.43 -16.92 0.21
C LEU A 87 -24.92 -15.48 0.11
N PHE A 88 -24.58 -14.82 -0.99
CA PHE A 88 -25.06 -13.50 -1.35
C PHE A 88 -26.22 -13.58 -2.36
N GLU A 89 -27.12 -12.62 -2.28
CA GLU A 89 -28.13 -12.36 -3.32
C GLU A 89 -28.06 -10.88 -3.71
N LYS A 90 -28.09 -10.62 -5.02
CA LYS A 90 -28.09 -9.26 -5.56
C LYS A 90 -29.47 -8.62 -5.48
N VAL A 91 -29.52 -7.44 -4.90
CA VAL A 91 -30.73 -6.66 -4.68
C VAL A 91 -31.37 -6.33 -6.04
N GLY A 92 -32.65 -6.65 -6.18
CA GLY A 92 -33.45 -6.35 -7.37
C GLY A 92 -33.34 -7.35 -8.53
N THR A 93 -32.30 -8.19 -8.61
CA THR A 93 -32.20 -9.24 -9.65
C THR A 93 -32.35 -10.66 -9.14
N GLY A 94 -32.01 -10.93 -7.87
CA GLY A 94 -31.96 -12.29 -7.33
C GLY A 94 -30.77 -13.12 -7.82
N GLU A 95 -29.72 -12.48 -8.38
CA GLU A 95 -28.46 -13.15 -8.74
C GLU A 95 -27.81 -13.73 -7.47
N LEU A 96 -27.73 -15.06 -7.37
CA LEU A 96 -27.14 -15.77 -6.23
C LEU A 96 -25.65 -16.06 -6.47
N VAL A 97 -24.80 -15.80 -5.47
CA VAL A 97 -23.39 -16.17 -5.48
C VAL A 97 -22.97 -16.75 -4.14
N VAL A 98 -22.33 -17.93 -4.16
CA VAL A 98 -21.67 -18.52 -2.99
C VAL A 98 -20.21 -18.10 -2.98
N SER A 99 -19.71 -17.56 -1.87
CA SER A 99 -18.28 -17.32 -1.64
C SER A 99 -17.75 -18.27 -0.57
N PHE A 100 -16.61 -18.90 -0.82
CA PHE A 100 -15.83 -19.66 0.17
C PHE A 100 -14.59 -18.88 0.57
N ARG A 101 -14.30 -18.81 1.87
CA ARG A 101 -13.27 -17.92 2.45
C ARG A 101 -11.85 -18.46 2.35
N SER A 102 -10.88 -17.55 2.50
CA SER A 102 -9.44 -17.85 2.63
C SER A 102 -9.05 -18.25 4.06
N THR A 103 -7.81 -18.74 4.21
CA THR A 103 -7.11 -18.90 5.49
C THR A 103 -7.07 -17.60 6.28
N GLU A 104 -7.45 -17.65 7.55
CA GLU A 104 -7.27 -16.56 8.52
C GLU A 104 -5.99 -16.73 9.37
N PHE A 105 -5.33 -15.62 9.71
CA PHE A 105 -3.95 -15.70 10.17
C PHE A 105 -3.78 -16.01 11.67
N LEU A 106 -4.56 -15.40 12.55
CA LEU A 106 -4.34 -15.52 14.00
C LEU A 106 -5.15 -16.65 14.65
N ASP A 107 -6.46 -16.71 14.35
CA ASP A 107 -7.39 -17.70 14.91
C ASP A 107 -7.48 -19.01 14.10
N ASP A 108 -6.86 -19.05 12.92
CA ASP A 108 -6.88 -20.21 12.01
C ASP A 108 -5.51 -20.73 11.60
N ALA A 109 -4.45 -20.19 12.20
CA ALA A 109 -3.10 -20.73 12.17
C ALA A 109 -3.06 -22.28 12.28
N ALA A 110 -3.84 -22.86 13.19
CA ALA A 110 -3.87 -24.30 13.43
C ALA A 110 -4.89 -25.08 12.57
N ARG A 111 -6.07 -24.51 12.28
CA ARG A 111 -7.10 -25.14 11.41
C ARG A 111 -6.69 -25.08 9.94
N ASP A 112 -6.48 -23.88 9.43
CA ASP A 112 -6.24 -23.66 8.00
C ASP A 112 -4.79 -23.88 7.61
N ASN A 113 -3.82 -23.25 8.28
CA ASN A 113 -2.42 -23.41 7.87
C ASN A 113 -1.88 -24.80 8.26
N GLN A 114 -1.92 -25.19 9.54
CA GLN A 114 -1.30 -26.45 9.97
C GLN A 114 -2.14 -27.69 9.63
N ALA A 115 -3.42 -27.78 10.01
CA ALA A 115 -4.20 -28.98 9.73
C ALA A 115 -4.55 -29.09 8.23
N THR A 116 -5.19 -28.07 7.64
CA THR A 116 -5.65 -28.13 6.25
C THR A 116 -4.50 -27.97 5.23
N ASN A 117 -3.79 -26.85 5.18
CA ASN A 117 -2.82 -26.58 4.13
C ASN A 117 -1.60 -27.52 4.18
N VAL A 118 -1.06 -27.81 5.38
CA VAL A 118 0.11 -28.71 5.52
C VAL A 118 -0.28 -30.19 5.60
N LEU A 119 -1.19 -30.60 6.50
CA LEU A 119 -1.45 -32.03 6.72
C LEU A 119 -2.53 -32.63 5.81
N GLU A 120 -3.38 -31.83 5.16
CA GLU A 120 -4.40 -32.34 4.23
C GLU A 120 -4.05 -32.03 2.76
N ILE A 121 -3.91 -30.74 2.39
CA ILE A 121 -3.63 -30.34 0.99
C ILE A 121 -2.20 -30.72 0.58
N LYS A 122 -1.14 -30.25 1.26
CA LYS A 122 0.26 -30.53 0.87
C LYS A 122 0.59 -32.03 0.91
N GLU A 123 0.02 -32.78 1.85
CA GLU A 123 0.30 -34.20 2.04
C GLU A 123 -0.56 -35.16 1.19
N LYS A 124 -1.84 -34.83 0.94
CA LYS A 124 -2.84 -35.74 0.34
C LYS A 124 -3.59 -35.13 -0.85
N GLY A 125 -3.49 -33.82 -1.03
CA GLY A 125 -4.06 -33.08 -2.17
C GLY A 125 -5.45 -32.46 -1.93
N TRP A 126 -6.10 -32.68 -0.79
CA TRP A 126 -7.51 -32.30 -0.59
C TRP A 126 -7.79 -31.84 0.84
N ALA A 127 -8.59 -30.79 1.02
CA ALA A 127 -9.09 -30.32 2.31
C ALA A 127 -10.32 -31.13 2.77
N PHE A 128 -10.13 -32.38 3.20
CA PHE A 128 -11.20 -33.31 3.60
C PHE A 128 -12.17 -32.70 4.62
N GLY A 129 -11.65 -32.03 5.66
CA GLY A 129 -12.46 -31.39 6.69
C GLY A 129 -13.39 -30.32 6.13
N GLN A 130 -12.82 -29.39 5.37
CA GLN A 130 -13.53 -28.22 4.89
C GLN A 130 -14.48 -28.55 3.73
N ILE A 131 -14.11 -29.47 2.84
CA ILE A 131 -14.99 -29.96 1.77
C ILE A 131 -16.18 -30.73 2.38
N SER A 132 -15.97 -31.48 3.47
CA SER A 132 -17.03 -32.11 4.25
C SER A 132 -18.03 -31.10 4.81
N ASP A 133 -17.53 -30.05 5.50
CA ASP A 133 -18.38 -29.04 6.12
C ASP A 133 -19.08 -28.15 5.05
N MET A 134 -18.41 -27.89 3.92
CA MET A 134 -18.95 -27.23 2.73
C MET A 134 -20.10 -28.01 2.09
N GLU A 135 -19.95 -29.33 1.87
CA GLU A 135 -21.01 -30.19 1.34
C GLU A 135 -22.23 -30.19 2.27
N LYS A 136 -22.00 -30.26 3.58
CA LYS A 136 -23.06 -30.22 4.58
C LYS A 136 -23.82 -28.88 4.53
N TRP A 137 -23.11 -27.76 4.53
CA TRP A 137 -23.73 -26.43 4.44
C TRP A 137 -24.48 -26.23 3.11
N TYR A 138 -23.92 -26.65 1.98
CA TYR A 138 -24.62 -26.57 0.70
C TYR A 138 -25.91 -27.42 0.68
N THR A 139 -25.89 -28.58 1.34
CA THR A 139 -27.08 -29.42 1.52
C THR A 139 -28.11 -28.74 2.44
N ASP A 140 -27.68 -28.03 3.47
CA ASP A 140 -28.55 -27.20 4.32
C ASP A 140 -29.15 -26.02 3.52
N LEU A 141 -28.38 -25.34 2.66
CA LEU A 141 -28.85 -24.26 1.78
C LEU A 141 -29.93 -24.74 0.79
N LYS A 142 -29.72 -25.90 0.15
CA LYS A 142 -30.72 -26.52 -0.74
C LYS A 142 -31.98 -26.94 0.01
N SER A 143 -31.83 -27.66 1.13
CA SER A 143 -32.97 -28.22 1.88
C SER A 143 -33.78 -27.16 2.63
N SER A 144 -33.17 -26.04 3.04
CA SER A 144 -33.88 -24.87 3.57
C SER A 144 -34.44 -23.93 2.49
N GLY A 145 -34.21 -24.24 1.20
CA GLY A 145 -34.74 -23.48 0.07
C GLY A 145 -34.04 -22.13 -0.21
N LYS A 146 -32.92 -21.84 0.47
CA LYS A 146 -32.12 -20.62 0.23
C LYS A 146 -31.44 -20.63 -1.13
N ILE A 147 -31.11 -21.82 -1.63
CA ILE A 147 -30.83 -22.07 -3.05
C ILE A 147 -32.01 -22.92 -3.58
N PRO A 148 -32.97 -22.31 -4.31
CA PRO A 148 -34.11 -23.04 -4.85
C PRO A 148 -33.70 -24.11 -5.88
N ALA A 149 -34.47 -25.19 -5.98
CA ALA A 149 -34.22 -26.24 -6.98
C ALA A 149 -34.32 -25.67 -8.40
N GLY A 150 -33.25 -25.84 -9.19
CA GLY A 150 -33.15 -25.29 -10.55
C GLY A 150 -32.75 -23.81 -10.62
N ALA A 151 -32.40 -23.17 -9.49
CA ALA A 151 -31.85 -21.81 -9.50
C ALA A 151 -30.46 -21.77 -10.16
N ARG A 152 -30.19 -20.70 -10.91
CA ARG A 152 -28.83 -20.36 -11.36
C ARG A 152 -28.11 -19.62 -10.25
N PHE A 153 -26.92 -20.10 -9.89
CA PHE A 153 -26.03 -19.44 -8.94
C PHE A 153 -24.57 -19.64 -9.35
N SER A 154 -23.72 -18.66 -9.05
CA SER A 154 -22.27 -18.75 -9.28
C SER A 154 -21.53 -19.04 -7.97
N VAL A 155 -20.24 -19.40 -8.07
CA VAL A 155 -19.36 -19.67 -6.93
C VAL A 155 -18.07 -18.86 -7.08
N THR A 156 -17.54 -18.33 -5.98
CA THR A 156 -16.24 -17.67 -5.92
C THR A 156 -15.43 -18.12 -4.70
N GLY A 157 -14.11 -17.96 -4.77
CA GLY A 157 -13.23 -18.29 -3.66
C GLY A 157 -11.79 -17.83 -3.88
N TYR A 158 -11.17 -17.30 -2.82
CA TYR A 158 -9.79 -16.81 -2.84
C TYR A 158 -8.86 -17.74 -2.05
N SER A 159 -7.65 -18.00 -2.58
CA SER A 159 -6.64 -18.85 -1.94
C SER A 159 -7.16 -20.26 -1.59
N LEU A 160 -7.30 -20.59 -0.30
CA LEU A 160 -7.93 -21.82 0.19
C LEU A 160 -9.41 -21.92 -0.25
N GLY A 161 -10.14 -20.81 -0.26
CA GLY A 161 -11.49 -20.72 -0.83
C GLY A 161 -11.53 -21.10 -2.32
N GLY A 162 -10.44 -20.87 -3.06
CA GLY A 162 -10.29 -21.29 -4.47
C GLY A 162 -10.13 -22.82 -4.62
N HIS A 163 -9.51 -23.49 -3.65
CA HIS A 163 -9.50 -24.96 -3.55
C HIS A 163 -10.91 -25.49 -3.33
N LEU A 164 -11.65 -24.89 -2.37
CA LEU A 164 -13.04 -25.25 -2.07
C LEU A 164 -13.98 -25.01 -3.26
N ALA A 165 -13.87 -23.87 -3.94
CA ALA A 165 -14.64 -23.55 -5.14
C ALA A 165 -14.39 -24.56 -6.28
N THR A 166 -13.14 -25.00 -6.45
CA THR A 166 -12.78 -26.05 -7.43
C THR A 166 -13.37 -27.41 -7.04
N ALA A 167 -13.24 -27.82 -5.77
CA ALA A 167 -13.84 -29.05 -5.27
C ALA A 167 -15.38 -29.05 -5.40
N PHE A 168 -16.02 -27.92 -5.09
CA PHE A 168 -17.45 -27.70 -5.30
C PHE A 168 -17.83 -27.89 -6.77
N ASN A 169 -17.09 -27.32 -7.72
CA ASN A 169 -17.40 -27.47 -9.15
C ASN A 169 -17.26 -28.93 -9.63
N LEU A 170 -16.29 -29.67 -9.11
CA LEU A 170 -16.10 -31.09 -9.41
C LEU A 170 -17.23 -31.97 -8.87
N MET A 171 -17.86 -31.59 -7.75
CA MET A 171 -18.99 -32.32 -7.15
C MET A 171 -20.36 -31.87 -7.71
N TYR A 172 -20.54 -30.55 -7.94
CA TYR A 172 -21.84 -29.89 -8.11
C TYR A 172 -21.92 -28.94 -9.32
N GLY A 173 -20.93 -28.91 -10.21
CA GLY A 173 -20.90 -27.99 -11.36
C GLY A 173 -22.11 -28.08 -12.30
N SER A 174 -22.76 -29.25 -12.37
CA SER A 174 -24.02 -29.46 -13.09
C SER A 174 -25.25 -28.83 -12.43
N GLU A 175 -25.22 -28.59 -11.11
CA GLU A 175 -26.31 -27.97 -10.36
C GLU A 175 -26.30 -26.43 -10.44
N LEU A 176 -25.23 -25.80 -10.97
CA LEU A 176 -25.11 -24.34 -11.10
C LEU A 176 -26.09 -23.71 -12.11
N ASN A 177 -26.76 -24.53 -12.93
CA ASN A 177 -27.72 -24.10 -13.97
C ASN A 177 -27.17 -22.99 -14.89
N GLY A 178 -25.93 -23.14 -15.34
CA GLY A 178 -25.23 -22.18 -16.19
C GLY A 178 -24.54 -21.03 -15.44
N GLY A 179 -24.46 -21.10 -14.11
CA GLY A 179 -23.57 -20.27 -13.31
C GLY A 179 -22.09 -20.60 -13.50
N GLU A 180 -21.25 -19.76 -12.93
CA GLU A 180 -19.79 -19.72 -13.15
C GLU A 180 -19.03 -19.98 -11.85
N VAL A 181 -17.81 -20.52 -11.94
CA VAL A 181 -16.90 -20.69 -10.81
C VAL A 181 -15.65 -19.85 -11.03
N ILE A 182 -15.42 -18.87 -10.15
CA ILE A 182 -14.35 -17.87 -10.31
C ILE A 182 -13.40 -17.95 -9.13
N THR A 183 -12.18 -18.43 -9.35
CA THR A 183 -11.18 -18.53 -8.27
C THR A 183 -10.16 -17.40 -8.37
N PHE A 184 -9.72 -16.86 -7.22
CA PHE A 184 -8.66 -15.85 -7.14
C PHE A 184 -7.46 -16.44 -6.41
N ASN A 185 -6.30 -16.45 -7.07
CA ASN A 185 -5.04 -17.00 -6.54
C ASN A 185 -5.21 -18.41 -5.93
N GLY A 186 -6.09 -19.22 -6.52
CA GLY A 186 -6.49 -20.52 -5.97
C GLY A 186 -5.35 -21.53 -5.97
N ALA A 187 -5.19 -22.27 -4.86
CA ALA A 187 -4.12 -23.28 -4.72
C ALA A 187 -4.21 -24.42 -5.77
N GLY A 188 -5.40 -24.69 -6.32
CA GLY A 188 -5.70 -25.90 -7.09
C GLY A 188 -6.06 -27.07 -6.16
N VAL A 189 -6.28 -28.25 -6.74
CA VAL A 189 -6.67 -29.48 -6.01
C VAL A 189 -5.76 -30.67 -6.39
N GLY A 190 -5.78 -31.71 -5.57
CA GLY A 190 -5.04 -32.94 -5.80
C GLY A 190 -5.67 -33.85 -6.86
N LYS A 191 -5.16 -35.07 -6.92
CA LYS A 191 -5.69 -36.18 -7.72
C LYS A 191 -6.43 -37.18 -6.84
N ILE A 192 -7.27 -37.97 -7.48
CA ILE A 192 -7.90 -39.18 -6.95
C ILE A 192 -7.67 -40.30 -7.98
N GLY A 193 -7.21 -41.48 -7.54
CA GLY A 193 -6.87 -42.58 -8.45
C GLY A 193 -5.86 -42.20 -9.53
N ASP A 194 -6.25 -42.33 -10.81
CA ASP A 194 -5.41 -41.96 -11.96
C ASP A 194 -5.25 -40.44 -12.16
N GLY A 195 -6.05 -39.63 -11.46
CA GLY A 195 -6.03 -38.19 -11.59
C GLY A 195 -6.62 -37.64 -12.88
N SER A 196 -7.44 -38.44 -13.58
CA SER A 196 -8.30 -37.94 -14.66
C SER A 196 -9.50 -37.18 -14.10
N LEU A 197 -10.03 -36.25 -14.89
CA LEU A 197 -11.27 -35.52 -14.58
C LEU A 197 -12.43 -36.48 -14.30
N ALA A 198 -12.56 -37.55 -15.10
CA ALA A 198 -13.63 -38.53 -14.95
C ALA A 198 -13.54 -39.32 -13.63
N THR A 199 -12.35 -39.82 -13.25
CA THR A 199 -12.14 -40.45 -11.95
C THR A 199 -12.39 -39.47 -10.81
N THR A 200 -11.88 -38.23 -10.93
CA THR A 200 -12.01 -37.22 -9.87
C THR A 200 -13.46 -36.83 -9.63
N GLN A 201 -14.23 -36.51 -10.67
CA GLN A 201 -15.67 -36.21 -10.54
C GLN A 201 -16.48 -37.42 -10.07
N GLY A 202 -16.13 -38.63 -10.52
CA GLY A 202 -16.81 -39.86 -10.14
C GLY A 202 -16.57 -40.27 -8.68
N GLN A 203 -15.38 -40.02 -8.13
CA GLN A 203 -14.97 -40.52 -6.81
C GLN A 203 -14.96 -39.47 -5.70
N LEU A 204 -14.78 -38.17 -6.00
CA LEU A 204 -14.78 -37.11 -4.98
C LEU A 204 -16.06 -37.11 -4.10
N PRO A 205 -17.29 -37.26 -4.66
CA PRO A 205 -18.50 -37.32 -3.83
C PRO A 205 -18.60 -38.59 -2.95
N ASP A 206 -17.99 -39.71 -3.33
CA ASP A 206 -17.94 -40.92 -2.49
C ASP A 206 -16.83 -40.83 -1.43
N MET A 207 -15.71 -40.17 -1.76
CA MET A 207 -14.58 -39.91 -0.87
C MET A 207 -14.99 -39.04 0.32
N ILE A 208 -15.68 -37.92 0.08
CA ILE A 208 -16.10 -37.00 1.14
C ILE A 208 -17.19 -37.63 2.02
N ARG A 209 -18.17 -38.36 1.44
CA ARG A 209 -19.16 -39.13 2.22
C ARG A 209 -18.53 -40.26 3.04
N THR A 210 -17.49 -40.92 2.54
CA THR A 210 -16.71 -41.90 3.32
C THR A 210 -16.03 -41.24 4.51
N PHE A 211 -15.36 -40.11 4.29
CA PHE A 211 -14.71 -39.33 5.34
C PHE A 211 -15.70 -38.83 6.40
N GLN A 212 -16.85 -38.27 5.99
CA GLN A 212 -17.94 -37.87 6.89
C GLN A 212 -18.43 -39.03 7.75
N SER A 213 -18.65 -40.21 7.16
CA SER A 213 -19.06 -41.41 7.89
C SER A 213 -18.00 -41.87 8.90
N MET A 214 -16.71 -41.79 8.55
CA MET A 214 -15.63 -42.10 9.49
C MET A 214 -15.55 -41.08 10.63
N ARG A 215 -15.68 -39.77 10.34
CA ARG A 215 -15.69 -38.71 11.36
C ARG A 215 -16.83 -38.90 12.36
N GLN A 216 -18.06 -39.09 11.87
CA GLN A 216 -19.24 -39.33 12.70
C GLN A 216 -19.11 -40.59 13.57
N GLU A 217 -18.58 -41.68 13.01
CA GLU A 217 -18.35 -42.93 13.76
C GLU A 217 -17.22 -42.78 14.78
N GLY A 218 -16.16 -42.03 14.46
CA GLY A 218 -15.09 -41.69 15.39
C GLY A 218 -15.61 -40.91 16.62
N GLU A 219 -16.42 -39.89 16.38
CA GLU A 219 -17.09 -39.10 17.42
C GLU A 219 -18.08 -39.93 18.26
N ALA A 220 -18.83 -40.85 17.65
CA ALA A 220 -19.88 -41.62 18.33
C ALA A 220 -19.42 -42.91 19.04
N SER A 221 -18.50 -43.67 18.43
CA SER A 221 -18.06 -45.00 18.91
C SER A 221 -16.56 -45.25 18.79
N GLY A 222 -15.84 -44.51 17.93
CA GLY A 222 -14.44 -44.74 17.61
C GLY A 222 -14.20 -45.55 16.33
N LEU A 223 -12.96 -45.52 15.88
CA LEU A 223 -12.48 -46.11 14.63
C LEU A 223 -11.70 -47.42 14.82
N GLU A 224 -11.99 -48.16 15.89
CA GLU A 224 -11.33 -49.45 16.21
C GLU A 224 -11.41 -50.49 15.07
N ARG A 225 -12.41 -50.38 14.19
CA ARG A 225 -12.55 -51.24 12.99
C ARG A 225 -11.44 -51.04 11.95
N LEU A 226 -10.74 -49.91 11.96
CA LEU A 226 -9.61 -49.64 11.05
C LEU A 226 -8.37 -50.45 11.44
N MET A 227 -8.26 -50.85 12.72
CA MET A 227 -7.17 -51.66 13.22
C MET A 227 -7.36 -53.12 12.80
N GLN A 228 -6.32 -53.74 12.26
CA GLN A 228 -6.33 -55.09 11.71
C GLN A 228 -6.03 -56.14 12.78
N SER A 229 -5.10 -55.85 13.69
CA SER A 229 -4.64 -56.70 14.79
C SER A 229 -5.38 -56.46 16.11
N SER A 230 -5.30 -57.42 17.04
CA SER A 230 -5.78 -57.26 18.42
C SER A 230 -4.97 -56.21 19.19
N GLU A 231 -3.67 -56.15 18.92
CA GLU A 231 -2.69 -55.28 19.54
C GLU A 231 -2.91 -53.82 19.11
N GLY A 232 -3.18 -53.58 17.83
CA GLY A 232 -3.60 -52.27 17.31
C GLY A 232 -4.91 -51.78 17.90
N ARG A 233 -5.92 -52.65 18.03
CA ARG A 233 -7.20 -52.30 18.71
C ARG A 233 -6.98 -51.93 20.18
N ALA A 234 -6.16 -52.70 20.90
CA ALA A 234 -5.84 -52.41 22.30
C ALA A 234 -5.09 -51.08 22.45
N ALA A 235 -4.11 -50.80 21.59
CA ALA A 235 -3.39 -49.53 21.59
C ALA A 235 -4.29 -48.35 21.22
N TYR A 236 -5.14 -48.48 20.19
CA TYR A 236 -6.14 -47.47 19.82
C TYR A 236 -7.04 -47.10 21.00
N LEU A 237 -7.62 -48.10 21.68
CA LEU A 237 -8.49 -47.88 22.84
C LEU A 237 -7.74 -47.25 24.03
N ALA A 238 -6.48 -47.65 24.26
CA ALA A 238 -5.63 -47.04 25.28
C ALA A 238 -5.30 -45.56 24.96
N LEU A 239 -5.00 -45.24 23.69
CA LEU A 239 -4.77 -43.87 23.24
C LEU A 239 -6.03 -43.01 23.38
N LYS A 240 -7.20 -43.50 22.94
CA LYS A 240 -8.47 -42.78 23.08
C LYS A 240 -8.85 -42.54 24.54
N THR A 241 -8.56 -43.49 25.43
CA THR A 241 -8.74 -43.33 26.89
C THR A 241 -7.78 -42.26 27.44
N ALA A 242 -6.48 -42.34 27.13
CA ALA A 242 -5.47 -41.41 27.63
C ALA A 242 -5.64 -39.97 27.11
N LEU A 243 -6.20 -39.79 25.91
CA LEU A 243 -6.57 -38.49 25.35
C LEU A 243 -7.86 -37.93 25.97
N ALA A 244 -8.81 -38.79 26.35
CA ALA A 244 -10.01 -38.38 27.08
C ALA A 244 -9.69 -37.94 28.52
N GLU A 245 -8.78 -38.65 29.21
CA GLU A 245 -8.34 -38.32 30.58
C GLU A 245 -7.66 -36.95 30.69
N THR A 246 -7.13 -36.40 29.60
CA THR A 246 -6.54 -35.04 29.55
C THR A 246 -7.47 -33.97 28.97
N ASN A 247 -8.77 -34.26 28.78
CA ASN A 247 -9.72 -33.41 28.06
C ASN A 247 -9.24 -33.00 26.65
N GLY A 248 -8.44 -33.85 25.99
CA GLY A 248 -7.82 -33.57 24.69
C GLY A 248 -6.58 -32.68 24.72
N VAL A 249 -6.14 -32.21 25.90
CA VAL A 249 -5.04 -31.22 26.02
C VAL A 249 -3.78 -31.87 26.61
N PRO A 250 -2.73 -32.14 25.80
CA PRO A 250 -1.37 -32.32 26.30
C PRO A 250 -0.94 -31.19 27.25
N CYS A 251 -0.98 -31.46 28.55
CA CYS A 251 -0.60 -30.49 29.59
C CYS A 251 0.82 -29.95 29.37
N ARG A 252 0.94 -28.64 29.13
CA ARG A 252 2.16 -27.76 29.14
C ARG A 252 3.41 -28.23 28.34
N PRO A 253 4.22 -27.31 27.78
CA PRO A 253 5.46 -27.68 27.07
C PRO A 253 6.43 -28.61 27.83
N ASP A 254 6.53 -28.46 29.15
CA ASP A 254 7.42 -29.28 30.00
C ASP A 254 6.88 -30.71 30.26
N ASP A 255 5.56 -30.90 30.26
CA ASP A 255 4.90 -32.19 30.49
C ASP A 255 4.50 -32.88 29.17
N ALA A 256 4.37 -32.13 28.07
CA ALA A 256 4.19 -32.65 26.71
C ALA A 256 5.26 -33.69 26.34
N ASN A 257 6.50 -33.53 26.80
CA ASN A 257 7.57 -34.52 26.59
C ASN A 257 7.30 -35.86 27.31
N LYS A 258 6.62 -35.86 28.47
CA LYS A 258 6.19 -37.09 29.18
C LYS A 258 4.91 -37.67 28.58
N PHE A 259 3.97 -36.82 28.18
CA PHE A 259 2.73 -37.23 27.53
C PHE A 259 3.03 -37.91 26.18
N ASN A 260 3.84 -37.25 25.33
CA ASN A 260 4.31 -37.78 24.06
C ASN A 260 5.07 -39.11 24.22
N SER A 261 6.00 -39.22 25.18
CA SER A 261 6.70 -40.49 25.43
C SER A 261 5.81 -41.60 26.03
N THR A 262 4.66 -41.25 26.62
CA THR A 262 3.66 -42.24 27.06
C THR A 262 2.80 -42.73 25.90
N LEU A 263 2.25 -41.83 25.07
CA LEU A 263 1.43 -42.20 23.92
C LEU A 263 2.25 -42.89 22.81
N LEU A 264 3.47 -42.41 22.52
CA LEU A 264 4.38 -43.08 21.58
C LEU A 264 4.82 -44.46 22.09
N ASN A 265 4.89 -44.69 23.41
CA ASN A 265 5.15 -46.01 23.97
C ASN A 265 3.97 -46.95 23.68
N LEU A 266 2.71 -46.52 23.93
CA LEU A 266 1.51 -47.28 23.58
C LEU A 266 1.46 -47.66 22.08
N VAL A 267 1.79 -46.71 21.18
CA VAL A 267 1.91 -47.02 19.74
C VAL A 267 3.05 -48.01 19.48
N SER A 268 4.23 -47.83 20.09
CA SER A 268 5.39 -48.69 19.86
C SER A 268 5.19 -50.15 20.26
N GLN A 269 4.27 -50.43 21.19
CA GLN A 269 3.90 -51.79 21.60
C GLN A 269 3.14 -52.56 20.50
N VAL A 270 2.59 -51.87 19.51
CA VAL A 270 1.97 -52.49 18.32
C VAL A 270 3.04 -52.94 17.32
N LYS A 271 4.25 -52.36 17.36
CA LYS A 271 5.27 -52.62 16.33
C LYS A 271 5.80 -54.06 16.41
N PRO A 272 5.87 -54.83 15.31
CA PRO A 272 6.49 -56.15 15.31
C PRO A 272 7.99 -56.07 15.62
N ALA A 273 8.51 -57.12 16.25
CA ALA A 273 9.94 -57.26 16.56
C ALA A 273 10.72 -57.85 15.37
N SER A 274 10.07 -58.67 14.54
CA SER A 274 10.56 -59.17 13.26
C SER A 274 9.46 -59.10 12.18
N PRO A 275 9.79 -58.87 10.90
CA PRO A 275 8.87 -59.12 9.78
C PRO A 275 8.31 -60.55 9.74
N ASP A 276 8.99 -61.51 10.37
CA ASP A 276 8.58 -62.92 10.46
C ASP A 276 7.57 -63.20 11.60
N ASP A 277 7.25 -62.23 12.46
CA ASP A 277 6.36 -62.47 13.60
C ASP A 277 4.93 -62.83 13.13
N PRO A 278 4.21 -63.76 13.79
CA PRO A 278 2.81 -64.05 13.47
C PRO A 278 1.95 -62.78 13.55
N GLY A 279 1.37 -62.36 12.42
CA GLY A 279 0.60 -61.12 12.30
C GLY A 279 1.40 -59.83 12.06
N ALA A 280 2.72 -59.91 11.81
CA ALA A 280 3.60 -58.74 11.64
C ALA A 280 3.07 -57.69 10.65
N THR A 281 2.53 -58.11 9.50
CA THR A 281 2.00 -57.19 8.47
C THR A 281 0.82 -56.36 8.97
N ALA A 282 -0.10 -56.97 9.72
CA ALA A 282 -1.25 -56.28 10.31
C ALA A 282 -0.82 -55.34 11.44
N ARG A 283 0.11 -55.80 12.30
CA ARG A 283 0.71 -54.98 13.35
C ARG A 283 1.52 -53.79 12.82
N GLU A 284 2.30 -53.95 11.76
CA GLU A 284 3.03 -52.84 11.14
C GLU A 284 2.08 -51.84 10.48
N ALA A 285 1.01 -52.30 9.82
CA ALA A 285 -0.02 -51.43 9.26
C ALA A 285 -0.73 -50.60 10.35
N ASP A 286 -1.13 -51.24 11.45
CA ASP A 286 -1.75 -50.57 12.60
C ASP A 286 -0.77 -49.60 13.28
N TYR A 287 0.50 -50.01 13.46
CA TYR A 287 1.56 -49.17 14.01
C TYR A 287 1.76 -47.90 13.18
N GLN A 288 1.92 -48.02 11.86
CA GLN A 288 2.12 -46.87 10.98
C GLN A 288 0.90 -45.94 10.97
N LEU A 289 -0.32 -46.50 10.90
CA LEU A 289 -1.56 -45.72 10.89
C LEU A 289 -1.78 -44.96 12.21
N LEU A 290 -1.61 -45.63 13.36
CA LEU A 290 -1.72 -44.99 14.69
C LEU A 290 -0.60 -43.98 14.93
N TRP A 291 0.64 -44.28 14.52
CA TRP A 291 1.77 -43.36 14.65
C TRP A 291 1.51 -42.08 13.85
N SER A 292 1.15 -42.21 12.57
CA SER A 292 0.89 -41.05 11.71
C SER A 292 -0.30 -40.24 12.18
N ALA A 293 -1.40 -40.87 12.63
CA ALA A 293 -2.55 -40.13 13.13
C ALA A 293 -2.23 -39.36 14.43
N LEU A 294 -1.47 -39.97 15.35
CA LEU A 294 -1.05 -39.36 16.60
C LEU A 294 -0.07 -38.19 16.39
N ASP A 295 0.95 -38.36 15.53
CA ASP A 295 1.94 -37.32 15.27
C ASP A 295 1.32 -36.12 14.52
N ARG A 296 0.38 -36.38 13.61
CA ARG A 296 -0.42 -35.32 12.94
C ARG A 296 -1.29 -34.55 13.94
N ALA A 297 -2.04 -35.24 14.79
CA ALA A 297 -2.87 -34.60 15.83
C ALA A 297 -2.03 -33.77 16.80
N LYS A 298 -0.90 -34.33 17.27
CA LYS A 298 0.09 -33.63 18.10
C LYS A 298 0.65 -32.38 17.41
N THR A 299 0.96 -32.45 16.12
CA THR A 299 1.51 -31.32 15.35
C THR A 299 0.51 -30.16 15.24
N VAL A 300 -0.78 -30.45 15.05
CA VAL A 300 -1.83 -29.41 15.08
C VAL A 300 -1.91 -28.75 16.46
N PHE A 301 -1.95 -29.56 17.54
CA PHE A 301 -2.02 -29.08 18.92
C PHE A 301 -0.81 -28.22 19.32
N GLU A 302 0.41 -28.67 19.00
CA GLU A 302 1.65 -27.92 19.27
C GLU A 302 1.67 -26.58 18.51
N TYR A 303 1.12 -26.53 17.30
CA TYR A 303 1.01 -25.29 16.52
C TYR A 303 -0.05 -24.34 17.08
N ALA A 304 -1.21 -24.86 17.51
CA ALA A 304 -2.27 -24.08 18.17
C ALA A 304 -1.79 -23.37 19.44
N HIS A 305 -0.87 -24.00 20.19
CA HIS A 305 -0.27 -23.43 21.39
C HIS A 305 0.93 -22.52 21.10
N TRP A 306 1.58 -22.64 19.93
CA TRP A 306 2.72 -21.83 19.54
C TRP A 306 2.33 -20.53 18.82
N ALA A 307 1.39 -20.56 17.88
CA ALA A 307 1.03 -19.39 17.07
C ALA A 307 0.62 -18.14 17.89
N PRO A 308 -0.09 -18.26 19.04
CA PRO A 308 -0.36 -17.14 19.96
C PRO A 308 0.87 -16.42 20.54
N THR A 309 2.09 -16.94 20.34
CA THR A 309 3.34 -16.36 20.85
C THR A 309 4.11 -15.52 19.82
N LEU A 310 3.59 -15.40 18.60
CA LEU A 310 4.18 -14.57 17.54
C LEU A 310 4.04 -13.08 17.86
N GLY A 311 5.13 -12.34 17.66
CA GLY A 311 5.15 -10.89 17.85
C GLY A 311 4.64 -10.18 16.61
N SER A 312 3.56 -9.42 16.74
CA SER A 312 3.04 -8.52 15.71
C SER A 312 3.73 -7.14 15.79
N GLY A 313 3.91 -6.51 14.63
CA GLY A 313 4.81 -5.39 14.40
C GLY A 313 4.11 -4.04 14.52
N SER A 314 4.28 -3.39 15.68
CA SER A 314 3.76 -2.05 15.93
C SER A 314 4.22 -1.03 14.88
N ASP A 315 3.25 -0.31 14.30
CA ASP A 315 3.40 1.11 13.94
C ASP A 315 2.04 1.84 14.00
N GLU A 316 0.94 1.24 13.50
CA GLU A 316 -0.42 1.81 13.60
C GLU A 316 -1.50 0.79 13.96
N GLY A 317 -2.17 1.02 15.10
CA GLY A 317 -3.13 0.07 15.70
C GLY A 317 -2.44 -0.92 16.65
N PRO A 318 -3.04 -1.28 17.80
CA PRO A 318 -2.39 -2.14 18.78
C PRO A 318 -2.62 -3.64 18.52
N PRO A 319 -1.58 -4.44 18.27
CA PRO A 319 -1.65 -5.87 18.45
C PRO A 319 -1.55 -6.15 19.95
N ASN A 320 -2.62 -6.65 20.57
CA ASN A 320 -2.60 -7.04 21.98
C ASN A 320 -2.41 -8.56 22.14
N PRO A 321 -1.19 -9.07 22.35
CA PRO A 321 -0.97 -10.52 22.54
C PRO A 321 -1.67 -11.09 23.79
N ALA A 322 -2.13 -10.24 24.72
CA ALA A 322 -2.93 -10.70 25.86
C ALA A 322 -4.30 -11.26 25.45
N ASN A 323 -4.90 -10.81 24.33
CA ASN A 323 -6.20 -11.31 23.87
C ASN A 323 -6.14 -12.79 23.46
N VAL A 324 -5.02 -13.23 22.89
CA VAL A 324 -4.87 -14.61 22.36
C VAL A 324 -4.58 -15.61 23.49
N GLN A 325 -3.99 -15.17 24.61
CA GLN A 325 -3.78 -16.03 25.78
C GLN A 325 -5.11 -16.44 26.45
N ASP A 326 -6.11 -15.57 26.49
CA ASP A 326 -7.40 -15.85 27.13
C ASP A 326 -8.20 -16.98 26.42
N LEU A 327 -7.89 -17.28 25.15
CA LEU A 327 -8.56 -18.32 24.37
C LEU A 327 -8.27 -19.75 24.87
N TYR A 328 -7.08 -19.99 25.42
CA TYR A 328 -6.61 -21.32 25.81
C TYR A 328 -6.41 -21.50 27.32
N THR A 329 -6.43 -20.43 28.12
CA THR A 329 -5.88 -20.47 29.50
C THR A 329 -6.90 -20.46 30.64
N THR A 330 -8.20 -20.25 30.40
CA THR A 330 -9.23 -20.19 31.47
C THR A 330 -9.67 -21.59 31.95
N PRO A 331 -9.25 -22.07 33.14
CA PRO A 331 -9.52 -23.45 33.57
C PRO A 331 -10.99 -23.64 33.97
N GLY A 332 -11.62 -24.69 33.47
CA GLY A 332 -13.03 -25.00 33.77
C GLY A 332 -14.05 -24.26 32.89
N SER A 333 -13.58 -23.46 31.91
CA SER A 333 -14.40 -23.08 30.76
C SER A 333 -14.30 -24.16 29.68
N THR A 334 -15.38 -24.39 28.92
CA THR A 334 -15.32 -25.21 27.70
C THR A 334 -14.40 -24.52 26.70
N PRO A 335 -13.46 -25.21 26.01
CA PRO A 335 -12.66 -24.61 24.96
C PRO A 335 -13.58 -23.96 23.92
N LYS A 336 -13.45 -22.65 23.71
CA LYS A 336 -14.30 -21.89 22.76
C LYS A 336 -13.98 -22.20 21.29
N LEU A 337 -12.88 -22.90 21.06
CA LEU A 337 -12.33 -23.32 19.78
C LEU A 337 -12.02 -24.81 19.88
N ALA A 338 -12.83 -25.63 19.22
CA ALA A 338 -12.53 -27.05 19.02
C ALA A 338 -11.92 -27.22 17.63
N ILE A 339 -10.66 -27.65 17.56
CA ILE A 339 -9.94 -27.84 16.31
C ILE A 339 -10.07 -29.31 15.91
N ALA A 340 -10.80 -29.60 14.83
CA ALA A 340 -11.07 -30.98 14.41
C ALA A 340 -9.78 -31.77 14.16
N GLY A 341 -8.75 -31.10 13.62
CA GLY A 341 -7.42 -31.66 13.37
C GLY A 341 -6.64 -32.15 14.60
N GLU A 342 -7.03 -31.78 15.83
CA GLU A 342 -6.43 -32.29 17.07
C GLU A 342 -6.97 -33.68 17.46
N SER A 343 -8.08 -34.13 16.84
CA SER A 343 -8.66 -35.44 17.13
C SER A 343 -7.90 -36.57 16.44
N LEU A 344 -7.49 -37.58 17.23
CA LEU A 344 -6.91 -38.83 16.72
C LEU A 344 -7.84 -39.51 15.70
N ASP A 345 -9.16 -39.54 15.99
CA ASP A 345 -10.15 -40.15 15.10
C ASP A 345 -10.33 -39.35 13.80
N TYR A 346 -10.23 -38.02 13.85
CA TYR A 346 -10.24 -37.19 12.64
C TYR A 346 -9.02 -37.48 11.76
N GLN A 347 -7.82 -37.56 12.34
CA GLN A 347 -6.60 -37.86 11.58
C GLN A 347 -6.60 -39.29 11.04
N LEU A 348 -7.14 -40.26 11.78
CA LEU A 348 -7.40 -41.62 11.28
C LEU A 348 -8.38 -41.62 10.09
N ALA A 349 -9.46 -40.85 10.16
CA ALA A 349 -10.43 -40.71 9.06
C ALA A 349 -9.80 -40.10 7.80
N VAL A 350 -8.98 -39.05 7.93
CA VAL A 350 -8.23 -38.46 6.81
C VAL A 350 -7.30 -39.50 6.18
N LEU A 351 -6.47 -40.17 6.99
CA LEU A 351 -5.49 -41.15 6.49
C LEU A 351 -6.16 -42.35 5.81
N ALA A 352 -7.18 -42.93 6.43
CA ALA A 352 -7.91 -44.07 5.87
C ALA A 352 -8.63 -43.70 4.55
N THR A 353 -9.29 -42.54 4.49
CA THR A 353 -9.95 -42.07 3.27
C THR A 353 -8.92 -41.80 2.16
N ALA A 354 -7.82 -41.10 2.48
CA ALA A 354 -6.74 -40.81 1.52
C ALA A 354 -6.12 -42.08 0.92
N THR A 355 -5.91 -43.12 1.75
CA THR A 355 -5.43 -44.44 1.28
C THR A 355 -6.49 -45.17 0.44
N GLN A 356 -7.76 -45.19 0.87
CA GLN A 356 -8.84 -45.86 0.15
C GLN A 356 -9.05 -45.29 -1.27
N TYR A 357 -8.96 -43.96 -1.42
CA TYR A 357 -9.18 -43.25 -2.68
C TYR A 357 -7.88 -42.89 -3.43
N GLN A 358 -6.74 -43.35 -2.93
CA GLN A 358 -5.40 -43.15 -3.54
C GLN A 358 -5.11 -41.66 -3.84
N THR A 359 -5.49 -40.77 -2.93
CA THR A 359 -5.39 -39.32 -3.12
C THR A 359 -3.94 -38.85 -3.11
N GLN A 360 -3.55 -38.00 -4.06
CA GLN A 360 -2.17 -37.52 -4.18
C GLN A 360 -2.11 -36.00 -4.46
N PRO A 361 -1.17 -35.27 -3.83
CA PRO A 361 -0.88 -33.89 -4.20
C PRO A 361 -0.08 -33.83 -5.52
N LEU A 362 0.06 -32.63 -6.07
CA LEU A 362 1.10 -32.34 -7.07
C LEU A 362 2.49 -32.50 -6.43
N GLY A 363 3.43 -33.13 -7.15
CA GLY A 363 4.78 -33.42 -6.64
C GLY A 363 5.56 -32.16 -6.28
N LEU A 364 6.43 -32.21 -5.26
CA LEU A 364 7.08 -31.01 -4.69
C LEU A 364 7.86 -30.18 -5.74
N ILE A 365 8.49 -30.86 -6.71
CA ILE A 365 9.23 -30.22 -7.81
C ILE A 365 8.25 -29.61 -8.84
N ASP A 366 7.19 -30.34 -9.18
CA ASP A 366 6.20 -29.91 -10.17
C ASP A 366 5.33 -28.76 -9.65
N GLY A 367 5.00 -28.75 -8.35
CA GLY A 367 4.29 -27.66 -7.68
C GLY A 367 5.15 -26.40 -7.54
N ALA A 368 6.46 -26.54 -7.33
CA ALA A 368 7.40 -25.43 -7.46
C ALA A 368 7.46 -24.91 -8.91
N ALA A 369 7.56 -25.78 -9.91
CA ALA A 369 7.53 -25.36 -11.33
C ALA A 369 6.20 -24.70 -11.74
N ALA A 370 5.08 -25.10 -11.12
CA ALA A 370 3.76 -24.55 -11.37
C ALA A 370 3.58 -23.13 -10.80
N ALA A 371 4.14 -22.86 -9.62
CA ALA A 371 4.26 -21.51 -9.05
C ALA A 371 5.19 -20.62 -9.89
N LEU A 372 6.30 -21.17 -10.40
CA LEU A 372 7.27 -20.50 -11.28
C LEU A 372 6.78 -20.39 -12.75
N GLY A 373 5.49 -20.09 -12.95
CA GLY A 373 4.93 -19.68 -14.24
C GLY A 373 4.39 -20.77 -15.17
N ASN A 374 4.64 -22.05 -14.90
CA ASN A 374 4.20 -23.17 -15.76
C ASN A 374 3.14 -24.07 -15.08
N PRO A 375 1.91 -23.59 -14.88
CA PRO A 375 0.94 -24.18 -13.97
C PRO A 375 0.32 -25.48 -14.51
N THR A 376 0.35 -26.55 -13.72
CA THR A 376 0.01 -27.91 -14.19
C THR A 376 -1.51 -28.13 -14.31
N PRO A 377 -2.05 -28.37 -15.52
CA PRO A 377 -3.47 -28.72 -15.69
C PRO A 377 -3.75 -30.17 -15.27
N ALA A 378 -4.98 -30.45 -14.84
CA ALA A 378 -5.44 -31.81 -14.63
C ALA A 378 -5.69 -32.57 -15.95
N ALA A 379 -5.68 -33.91 -15.89
CA ALA A 379 -5.85 -34.75 -17.07
C ALA A 379 -7.33 -34.77 -17.52
N GLY A 380 -7.61 -34.12 -18.65
CA GLY A 380 -8.96 -33.96 -19.22
C GLY A 380 -9.20 -32.59 -19.85
N GLY A 381 -8.37 -31.60 -19.53
CA GLY A 381 -8.57 -30.21 -19.93
C GLY A 381 -9.43 -29.42 -18.93
N PRO A 382 -9.57 -28.10 -19.11
CA PRO A 382 -10.28 -27.25 -18.17
C PRO A 382 -11.80 -27.39 -18.29
N LEU A 383 -12.47 -27.26 -17.15
CA LEU A 383 -13.92 -27.12 -17.03
C LEU A 383 -14.37 -25.83 -17.73
N THR A 384 -15.43 -25.95 -18.52
CA THR A 384 -15.93 -24.87 -19.39
C THR A 384 -16.60 -23.72 -18.61
N ASN A 385 -16.94 -23.97 -17.35
CA ASN A 385 -17.63 -23.04 -16.43
C ASN A 385 -16.72 -22.52 -15.30
N GLN A 386 -15.41 -22.78 -15.33
CA GLN A 386 -14.48 -22.31 -14.31
C GLN A 386 -13.38 -21.44 -14.91
N TRP A 387 -13.07 -20.34 -14.22
CA TRP A 387 -11.96 -19.45 -14.53
C TRP A 387 -11.11 -19.27 -13.28
N ASP A 388 -9.83 -19.63 -13.40
CA ASP A 388 -8.84 -19.50 -12.35
C ASP A 388 -8.02 -18.24 -12.64
N ILE A 389 -8.23 -17.20 -11.82
CA ILE A 389 -7.58 -15.89 -11.94
C ILE A 389 -6.36 -15.86 -11.03
N ALA A 390 -5.22 -15.39 -11.55
CA ALA A 390 -4.06 -15.07 -10.72
C ALA A 390 -3.57 -13.64 -10.93
N GLY A 391 -3.25 -12.96 -9.83
CA GLY A 391 -2.43 -11.75 -9.82
C GLY A 391 -1.01 -12.04 -10.29
N THR A 392 -0.44 -11.17 -11.11
CA THR A 392 0.86 -11.36 -11.78
C THR A 392 1.60 -10.04 -12.00
N GLU A 393 2.94 -10.05 -11.89
CA GLU A 393 3.82 -8.93 -12.30
C GLU A 393 3.80 -8.75 -13.84
N THR A 394 3.53 -9.82 -14.61
CA THR A 394 3.37 -9.75 -16.08
C THR A 394 2.38 -10.81 -16.58
N THR A 395 1.62 -10.53 -17.64
CA THR A 395 0.80 -11.56 -18.29
C THR A 395 1.57 -12.40 -19.31
N THR A 396 2.72 -11.92 -19.80
CA THR A 396 3.54 -12.57 -20.84
C THR A 396 4.46 -13.67 -20.30
N ASP A 397 5.14 -13.38 -19.20
CA ASP A 397 5.94 -14.32 -18.40
C ASP A 397 5.42 -14.24 -16.95
N PRO A 398 4.29 -14.90 -16.66
CA PRO A 398 3.61 -14.80 -15.37
C PRO A 398 4.32 -15.62 -14.30
N TRP A 399 4.29 -15.13 -13.06
CA TRP A 399 4.82 -15.83 -11.88
C TRP A 399 3.79 -15.74 -10.75
N TYR A 400 3.67 -16.79 -9.92
CA TYR A 400 2.63 -16.90 -8.90
C TYR A 400 3.20 -17.39 -7.57
N MET A 401 2.84 -16.77 -6.44
CA MET A 401 3.37 -17.16 -5.13
C MET A 401 2.76 -18.44 -4.52
N VAL A 402 1.44 -18.56 -4.55
CA VAL A 402 0.69 -19.68 -3.92
C VAL A 402 -0.36 -20.26 -4.87
N ALA A 403 -0.88 -19.43 -5.77
CA ALA A 403 -1.76 -19.89 -6.84
C ALA A 403 -1.09 -21.03 -7.62
N TYR A 404 -1.88 -22.04 -7.96
CA TYR A 404 -1.49 -23.13 -8.87
C TYR A 404 -0.42 -24.08 -8.33
N SER A 405 -0.22 -24.12 -7.01
CA SER A 405 0.65 -25.08 -6.31
C SER A 405 0.15 -26.53 -6.35
N GLN A 406 -1.06 -26.79 -6.87
CA GLN A 406 -1.68 -28.11 -7.12
C GLN A 406 -2.30 -28.17 -8.54
N TYR A 407 -2.91 -29.32 -8.91
CA TYR A 407 -3.53 -29.49 -10.23
C TYR A 407 -4.76 -28.59 -10.41
N ARG A 408 -5.00 -28.18 -11.66
CA ARG A 408 -6.06 -27.19 -11.98
C ARG A 408 -7.11 -27.71 -12.93
N TYR A 409 -8.31 -27.19 -12.73
CA TYR A 409 -9.48 -27.48 -13.54
C TYR A 409 -10.13 -26.24 -14.17
N GLY A 410 -9.73 -25.00 -13.85
CA GLY A 410 -10.24 -23.81 -14.52
C GLY A 410 -9.48 -23.39 -15.78
N GLN A 411 -10.11 -22.50 -16.55
CA GLN A 411 -9.47 -21.72 -17.61
C GLN A 411 -8.58 -20.64 -16.97
N ASN A 412 -7.30 -20.61 -17.33
CA ASN A 412 -6.33 -19.67 -16.76
C ASN A 412 -6.58 -18.22 -17.20
N VAL A 413 -6.64 -17.31 -16.24
CA VAL A 413 -6.69 -15.85 -16.46
C VAL A 413 -5.52 -15.21 -15.71
N ASN A 414 -4.55 -14.67 -16.44
CA ASN A 414 -3.51 -13.83 -15.86
C ASN A 414 -4.06 -12.41 -15.74
N LEU A 415 -4.11 -11.88 -14.52
CA LEU A 415 -4.48 -10.52 -14.22
C LEU A 415 -3.21 -9.77 -13.80
N PHE A 416 -2.92 -8.67 -14.48
CA PHE A 416 -1.88 -7.76 -14.01
C PHE A 416 -2.35 -7.00 -12.77
N ILE A 417 -1.45 -6.91 -11.80
CA ILE A 417 -1.54 -6.05 -10.62
C ILE A 417 -0.24 -5.23 -10.56
N GLU A 418 -0.31 -4.03 -9.97
CA GLU A 418 0.79 -3.05 -9.74
C GLU A 418 2.16 -3.70 -9.46
N ASP A 419 3.30 -3.09 -9.86
CA ASP A 419 4.62 -3.76 -9.86
C ASP A 419 4.92 -4.37 -8.47
N GLN A 420 4.86 -5.70 -8.42
CA GLN A 420 4.89 -6.48 -7.18
C GLN A 420 6.19 -7.24 -7.04
N PRO A 421 6.68 -7.45 -5.80
CA PRO A 421 7.77 -8.38 -5.57
C PRO A 421 7.21 -9.76 -5.90
N PHE A 422 7.85 -10.49 -6.83
CA PHE A 422 7.41 -11.85 -7.15
C PHE A 422 7.24 -12.67 -5.87
N SER A 423 8.13 -12.53 -4.88
CA SER A 423 8.10 -13.33 -3.67
C SER A 423 8.51 -12.56 -2.42
N ARG A 424 8.23 -13.14 -1.24
CA ARG A 424 8.65 -12.61 0.07
C ARG A 424 10.17 -12.62 0.22
N GLY A 425 10.84 -11.62 -0.35
CA GLY A 425 12.28 -11.52 -0.46
C GLY A 425 12.88 -12.30 -1.65
N ASN A 426 14.15 -12.69 -1.57
CA ASN A 426 14.85 -13.49 -2.59
C ASN A 426 14.41 -14.97 -2.60
N ALA A 427 13.11 -15.20 -2.78
CA ALA A 427 12.44 -16.42 -2.40
C ALA A 427 11.96 -17.27 -3.59
N VAL A 428 12.74 -17.36 -4.66
CA VAL A 428 12.89 -18.66 -5.35
C VAL A 428 13.70 -19.59 -4.44
N SER A 429 14.86 -19.13 -3.96
CA SER A 429 15.72 -19.88 -3.04
C SER A 429 15.00 -20.20 -1.73
N GLU A 430 14.48 -19.19 -1.03
CA GLU A 430 13.90 -19.40 0.30
C GLU A 430 12.50 -20.04 0.29
N THR A 431 11.64 -19.80 -0.71
CA THR A 431 10.36 -20.54 -0.83
C THR A 431 10.60 -22.01 -1.17
N ILE A 432 11.53 -22.32 -2.08
CA ILE A 432 11.90 -23.73 -2.34
C ILE A 432 12.49 -24.36 -1.07
N LYS A 433 13.36 -23.66 -0.32
CA LYS A 433 13.87 -24.16 0.97
C LYS A 433 12.76 -24.34 2.01
N ALA A 434 11.76 -23.47 2.09
CA ALA A 434 10.63 -23.60 3.00
C ALA A 434 9.73 -24.81 2.65
N LEU A 435 9.43 -24.99 1.36
CA LEU A 435 8.74 -26.18 0.84
C LEU A 435 9.52 -27.47 1.19
N MET A 436 10.82 -27.49 0.88
CA MET A 436 11.75 -28.62 1.07
C MET A 436 12.08 -28.91 2.54
N ALA A 437 12.07 -27.90 3.42
CA ALA A 437 12.25 -28.05 4.87
C ALA A 437 10.94 -28.40 5.59
N GLY A 438 9.87 -28.73 4.86
CA GLY A 438 8.57 -29.12 5.39
C GLY A 438 7.68 -27.97 5.86
N ARG A 439 8.26 -26.80 6.17
CA ARG A 439 7.60 -25.67 6.84
C ARG A 439 7.05 -24.62 5.86
N ILE A 440 5.76 -24.72 5.54
CA ILE A 440 5.03 -23.59 4.94
C ILE A 440 4.63 -22.62 6.06
N GLN A 441 5.58 -21.82 6.52
CA GLN A 441 5.32 -20.75 7.49
C GLN A 441 4.72 -19.55 6.76
N LEU A 442 3.41 -19.59 6.53
CA LEU A 442 2.63 -18.42 6.07
C LEU A 442 2.72 -17.27 7.10
N LEU A 443 2.87 -17.62 8.38
CA LEU A 443 3.05 -16.73 9.53
C LEU A 443 4.53 -16.54 9.89
N HIS A 444 4.90 -15.28 10.10
CA HIS A 444 6.18 -14.82 10.67
C HIS A 444 5.90 -13.77 11.76
N ASN A 445 6.93 -13.26 12.44
CA ASN A 445 6.77 -12.02 13.20
C ASN A 445 6.41 -10.87 12.24
N GLU A 446 5.67 -9.87 12.74
CA GLU A 446 5.09 -8.77 11.96
C GLU A 446 4.04 -9.20 10.89
N TYR A 447 3.34 -10.33 11.09
CA TYR A 447 2.28 -10.82 10.20
C TYR A 447 1.12 -9.85 9.96
N ASP A 448 0.93 -8.91 10.88
CA ASP A 448 -0.02 -7.79 10.86
C ASP A 448 0.43 -6.64 9.96
N LYS A 449 1.70 -6.58 9.55
CA LYS A 449 2.21 -5.66 8.52
C LYS A 449 1.82 -6.16 7.12
N ASN A 450 0.50 -6.16 6.90
CA ASN A 450 -0.23 -6.28 5.63
C ASN A 450 -0.42 -7.71 5.07
N ASP A 451 -1.67 -8.07 4.74
CA ASP A 451 -2.05 -9.34 4.11
C ASP A 451 -1.49 -9.45 2.68
N PHE A 452 -0.34 -10.10 2.52
CA PHE A 452 0.31 -10.32 1.22
C PHE A 452 0.62 -9.01 0.46
N GLY A 453 1.71 -8.32 0.82
CA GLY A 453 2.34 -7.31 -0.07
C GLY A 453 3.14 -7.95 -1.21
N ASP A 454 2.51 -8.93 -1.87
CA ASP A 454 3.06 -9.79 -2.91
C ASP A 454 1.94 -10.17 -3.91
N THR A 455 2.27 -10.93 -4.96
CA THR A 455 1.32 -11.30 -6.02
C THR A 455 0.06 -12.03 -5.54
N HIS A 456 0.04 -12.53 -4.29
CA HIS A 456 -1.10 -13.22 -3.73
C HIS A 456 -2.23 -12.30 -3.22
N SER A 457 -2.04 -10.98 -3.10
CA SER A 457 -3.03 -10.08 -2.46
C SER A 457 -4.41 -10.02 -3.13
N LEU A 458 -5.48 -10.25 -2.37
CA LEU A 458 -6.85 -9.92 -2.82
C LEU A 458 -7.10 -8.41 -2.89
N VAL A 459 -6.44 -7.61 -2.05
CA VAL A 459 -6.62 -6.15 -2.00
C VAL A 459 -6.07 -5.50 -3.26
N LEU A 460 -4.81 -5.80 -3.63
CA LEU A 460 -4.20 -5.27 -4.86
C LEU A 460 -4.94 -5.74 -6.12
N ILE A 461 -5.49 -6.96 -6.12
CA ILE A 461 -6.36 -7.45 -7.20
C ILE A 461 -7.58 -6.55 -7.38
N ILE A 462 -8.28 -6.18 -6.29
CA ILE A 462 -9.49 -5.35 -6.37
C ILE A 462 -9.14 -3.91 -6.75
N ASP A 463 -8.12 -3.32 -6.12
CA ASP A 463 -7.77 -1.91 -6.33
C ASP A 463 -7.21 -1.70 -7.75
N SER A 464 -6.45 -2.68 -8.27
CA SER A 464 -6.09 -2.75 -9.69
C SER A 464 -7.32 -2.91 -10.59
N LEU A 465 -8.16 -3.94 -10.37
CA LEU A 465 -9.37 -4.18 -11.18
C LEU A 465 -10.31 -2.98 -11.21
N LYS A 466 -10.39 -2.22 -10.13
CA LYS A 466 -11.20 -1.00 -10.01
C LYS A 466 -10.72 0.06 -10.99
N LEU A 467 -9.43 0.39 -10.98
CA LEU A 467 -8.85 1.38 -11.89
C LEU A 467 -8.85 0.90 -13.35
N GLN A 468 -8.54 -0.38 -13.60
CA GLN A 468 -8.67 -0.99 -14.92
C GLN A 468 -10.12 -0.91 -15.44
N SER A 469 -11.12 -1.13 -14.59
CA SER A 469 -12.54 -1.00 -14.96
C SER A 469 -12.94 0.44 -15.28
N VAL A 470 -12.40 1.44 -14.57
CA VAL A 470 -12.64 2.87 -14.86
C VAL A 470 -12.00 3.25 -16.20
N LEU A 471 -10.80 2.74 -16.50
CA LEU A 471 -10.16 2.89 -17.81
C LEU A 471 -10.99 2.25 -18.94
N GLN A 472 -11.47 1.01 -18.76
CA GLN A 472 -12.29 0.30 -19.76
C GLN A 472 -13.64 0.99 -20.03
N VAL A 473 -14.22 1.69 -19.05
CA VAL A 473 -15.46 2.49 -19.22
C VAL A 473 -15.23 3.70 -20.14
N LEU A 474 -14.04 4.28 -20.15
CA LEU A 474 -13.67 5.39 -21.03
C LEU A 474 -13.16 4.89 -22.40
N ALA A 475 -12.31 3.86 -22.38
CA ALA A 475 -11.64 3.28 -23.54
C ALA A 475 -11.99 1.78 -23.67
N PRO A 476 -13.19 1.42 -24.18
CA PRO A 476 -13.66 0.04 -24.22
C PRO A 476 -12.78 -0.86 -25.10
N GLU A 477 -12.20 -0.31 -26.16
CA GLU A 477 -11.29 -0.99 -27.09
C GLU A 477 -9.85 -1.17 -26.54
N ALA A 478 -9.58 -0.76 -25.30
CA ALA A 478 -8.26 -0.96 -24.68
C ALA A 478 -8.02 -2.45 -24.39
N THR A 479 -6.95 -3.01 -24.96
CA THR A 479 -6.50 -4.38 -24.65
C THR A 479 -5.84 -4.46 -23.27
N GLN A 480 -5.86 -5.65 -22.65
CA GLN A 480 -5.17 -5.87 -21.36
C GLN A 480 -3.70 -5.44 -21.43
N THR A 481 -2.98 -5.75 -22.51
CA THR A 481 -1.58 -5.36 -22.71
C THR A 481 -1.37 -3.85 -22.80
N GLN A 482 -2.34 -3.07 -23.29
CA GLN A 482 -2.26 -1.60 -23.21
C GLN A 482 -2.43 -1.12 -21.78
N ILE A 483 -3.38 -1.69 -21.02
CA ILE A 483 -3.64 -1.35 -19.62
C ILE A 483 -2.44 -1.73 -18.73
N GLU A 484 -1.81 -2.88 -18.99
CA GLU A 484 -0.52 -3.29 -18.38
C GLU A 484 0.58 -2.27 -18.64
N ASN A 485 0.77 -1.84 -19.89
CA ASN A 485 1.79 -0.86 -20.23
C ASN A 485 1.54 0.48 -19.54
N VAL A 486 0.28 0.90 -19.39
CA VAL A 486 -0.07 2.10 -18.62
C VAL A 486 0.37 1.98 -17.16
N PHE A 487 0.04 0.87 -16.48
CA PHE A 487 0.40 0.70 -15.07
C PHE A 487 1.93 0.58 -14.90
N ARG A 488 2.64 -0.13 -15.80
CA ARG A 488 4.12 -0.17 -15.81
C ARG A 488 4.76 1.18 -16.04
N GLN A 489 4.17 2.04 -16.86
CA GLN A 489 4.70 3.38 -17.16
C GLN A 489 4.32 4.41 -16.08
N ALA A 490 3.39 4.07 -15.18
CA ALA A 490 3.04 4.84 -13.99
C ALA A 490 3.86 4.49 -12.75
N SER A 491 4.45 3.29 -12.69
CA SER A 491 5.39 2.86 -11.65
C SER A 491 6.48 3.90 -11.38
N ASN A 492 7.03 3.91 -10.16
CA ASN A 492 8.26 4.60 -9.80
C ASN A 492 9.44 3.63 -9.61
N LEU A 493 9.19 2.36 -9.27
CA LEU A 493 10.15 1.49 -8.62
C LEU A 493 9.91 0.00 -8.94
N LYS A 494 10.96 -0.67 -9.43
CA LYS A 494 11.00 -2.13 -9.35
C LYS A 494 10.84 -2.59 -7.90
N ALA A 495 9.81 -3.39 -7.66
CA ALA A 495 9.45 -3.90 -6.35
C ALA A 495 10.60 -4.60 -5.60
N VAL A 496 10.67 -4.40 -4.28
CA VAL A 496 11.86 -4.71 -3.49
C VAL A 496 11.80 -6.12 -2.89
N ASN A 497 12.51 -7.07 -3.52
CA ASN A 497 12.78 -8.40 -2.96
C ASN A 497 13.77 -8.34 -1.79
N GLY A 498 13.31 -7.83 -0.64
CA GLY A 498 14.12 -7.62 0.57
C GLY A 498 14.77 -8.90 1.12
N GLY A 499 16.08 -8.85 1.39
CA GLY A 499 16.86 -9.99 1.89
C GLY A 499 16.50 -10.38 3.33
N GLY A 500 15.45 -11.19 3.51
CA GLY A 500 14.97 -11.64 4.82
C GLY A 500 13.80 -10.82 5.39
N SER A 501 13.12 -10.02 4.56
CA SER A 501 11.87 -9.33 4.90
C SER A 501 10.74 -9.73 3.93
N GLN A 502 9.52 -9.27 4.19
CA GLN A 502 8.29 -9.68 3.50
C GLN A 502 8.24 -9.35 1.99
N GLY A 503 9.21 -8.60 1.46
CA GLY A 503 9.05 -7.86 0.21
C GLY A 503 8.28 -6.56 0.45
N LYS A 504 8.25 -5.70 -0.58
CA LYS A 504 7.43 -4.50 -0.62
C LYS A 504 6.79 -4.38 -1.99
N ALA A 505 5.46 -4.35 -1.99
CA ALA A 505 4.67 -3.83 -3.09
C ALA A 505 5.15 -2.42 -3.47
N GLU A 506 5.08 -2.07 -4.74
CA GLU A 506 4.90 -0.66 -5.10
C GLU A 506 3.60 -0.12 -4.48
N GLY A 507 3.46 1.20 -4.39
CA GLY A 507 2.28 1.84 -3.80
C GLY A 507 2.06 3.23 -4.36
N ASP A 508 2.34 3.40 -5.66
CA ASP A 508 2.23 4.66 -6.39
C ASP A 508 1.89 4.53 -7.90
N ALA A 509 1.87 3.33 -8.50
CA ALA A 509 1.50 3.17 -9.91
C ALA A 509 -0.02 3.37 -10.14
N LEU A 510 -0.83 2.94 -9.18
CA LEU A 510 -2.27 3.19 -9.20
C LEU A 510 -2.57 4.68 -9.00
N GLU A 511 -1.90 5.33 -8.05
CA GLU A 511 -1.98 6.78 -7.80
C GLU A 511 -1.51 7.60 -9.00
N ASN A 512 -0.36 7.27 -9.61
CA ASN A 512 0.17 7.98 -10.78
C ASN A 512 -0.74 7.81 -12.02
N THR A 513 -1.26 6.61 -12.26
CA THR A 513 -2.23 6.37 -13.34
C THR A 513 -3.52 7.17 -13.11
N LEU A 514 -4.02 7.18 -11.88
CA LEU A 514 -5.22 7.93 -11.49
C LEU A 514 -4.98 9.45 -11.52
N ASN A 515 -3.79 9.92 -11.15
CA ASN A 515 -3.38 11.32 -11.25
C ASN A 515 -3.38 11.81 -12.69
N ALA A 516 -2.84 11.02 -13.61
CA ALA A 516 -2.83 11.34 -15.03
C ALA A 516 -4.25 11.42 -15.61
N LEU A 517 -5.11 10.46 -15.27
CA LEU A 517 -6.50 10.42 -15.72
C LEU A 517 -7.37 11.52 -15.07
N GLY A 518 -7.13 11.79 -13.79
CA GLY A 518 -7.78 12.83 -13.00
C GLY A 518 -7.45 14.23 -13.49
N THR A 519 -6.16 14.53 -13.66
CA THR A 519 -5.71 15.79 -14.25
C THR A 519 -6.28 15.96 -15.66
N LEU A 520 -6.31 14.92 -16.49
CA LEU A 520 -6.92 14.98 -17.83
C LEU A 520 -8.41 15.35 -17.80
N LEU A 521 -9.22 14.74 -16.93
CA LEU A 521 -10.68 14.86 -16.97
C LEU A 521 -11.25 15.99 -16.08
N LEU A 522 -10.60 16.30 -14.96
CA LEU A 522 -11.01 17.34 -14.02
C LEU A 522 -10.16 18.62 -14.13
N GLY A 523 -9.03 18.57 -14.84
CA GLY A 523 -8.07 19.68 -14.90
C GLY A 523 -7.24 19.78 -13.62
N PRO A 524 -6.03 20.39 -13.69
CA PRO A 524 -5.16 20.53 -12.52
C PRO A 524 -5.83 21.36 -11.42
N GLU A 525 -6.61 22.38 -11.79
CA GLU A 525 -7.33 23.26 -10.85
C GLU A 525 -8.32 22.51 -9.94
N GLN A 526 -8.99 21.47 -10.43
CA GLN A 526 -9.97 20.70 -9.64
C GLN A 526 -9.39 19.39 -9.09
N TRP A 527 -8.41 18.79 -9.78
CA TRP A 527 -7.77 17.56 -9.31
C TRP A 527 -6.96 17.79 -8.04
N ASN A 528 -7.04 16.87 -7.08
CA ASN A 528 -6.14 16.81 -5.93
C ASN A 528 -5.21 15.63 -6.15
N ALA A 529 -3.94 15.91 -6.40
CA ALA A 529 -2.96 14.86 -6.67
C ALA A 529 -2.84 13.92 -5.47
N LEU A 530 -3.03 12.63 -5.74
CA LEU A 530 -2.67 11.56 -4.81
C LEU A 530 -1.15 11.44 -4.78
N ARG A 531 -0.59 11.00 -3.67
CA ARG A 531 0.84 10.74 -3.54
C ARG A 531 1.04 9.35 -2.98
N GLY A 532 1.39 8.40 -3.85
CA GLY A 532 1.74 7.06 -3.41
C GLY A 532 3.07 7.02 -2.66
N ASP A 533 3.26 5.97 -1.87
CA ASP A 533 4.49 5.75 -1.08
C ASP A 533 5.47 4.88 -1.87
N PRO A 534 6.62 5.40 -2.31
CA PRO A 534 7.64 4.61 -3.02
C PRO A 534 8.30 3.57 -2.09
N GLU A 535 8.12 3.68 -0.77
CA GLU A 535 8.50 2.62 0.17
C GLU A 535 7.41 1.56 0.36
N GLY A 536 6.29 1.66 -0.35
CA GLY A 536 5.24 0.65 -0.46
C GLY A 536 4.25 0.56 0.70
N ASN A 537 3.25 -0.30 0.50
CA ASN A 537 2.21 -0.67 1.48
C ASN A 537 1.19 0.41 1.87
N THR A 538 1.03 1.46 1.06
CA THR A 538 -0.16 2.35 1.06
C THR A 538 -1.46 1.59 0.78
N TRP A 539 -1.42 0.62 -0.14
CA TRP A 539 -2.55 -0.24 -0.52
C TRP A 539 -3.24 -0.98 0.64
N ALA A 540 -2.59 -1.14 1.80
CA ALA A 540 -3.16 -1.78 2.98
C ALA A 540 -3.76 -0.78 4.00
N ARG A 541 -3.48 0.52 3.82
CA ARG A 541 -3.78 1.59 4.77
C ARG A 541 -5.05 2.33 4.37
N MET A 542 -6.03 2.39 5.27
CA MET A 542 -7.28 3.10 4.99
C MET A 542 -7.07 4.62 4.92
N ASN A 543 -6.30 5.15 5.87
CA ASN A 543 -6.01 6.57 6.04
C ASN A 543 -4.67 6.96 5.40
N ASP A 544 -4.53 8.24 5.08
CA ASP A 544 -3.26 8.84 4.65
C ASP A 544 -2.17 8.74 5.74
N LEU A 545 -0.92 8.57 5.33
CA LEU A 545 0.24 8.37 6.19
C LEU A 545 1.22 9.53 6.09
N SER A 546 1.54 10.17 7.22
CA SER A 546 2.65 11.13 7.31
C SER A 546 3.97 10.42 7.65
N ARG A 547 4.99 10.50 6.78
CA ARG A 547 6.38 10.08 7.08
C ARG A 547 7.37 11.24 6.95
N GLY A 548 8.34 11.29 7.85
CA GLY A 548 9.36 12.34 7.94
C GLY A 548 9.28 13.11 9.25
N ASN A 549 10.16 14.12 9.41
CA ASN A 549 10.22 14.96 10.61
C ASN A 549 10.18 16.44 10.22
N GLY A 550 9.34 17.22 10.91
CA GLY A 550 9.23 18.66 10.67
C GLY A 550 8.43 19.02 9.43
N GLU A 551 8.73 20.18 8.84
CA GLU A 551 7.97 20.80 7.73
C GLU A 551 8.14 20.06 6.39
N GLU A 552 9.10 19.13 6.29
CA GLU A 552 9.35 18.28 5.10
C GLU A 552 8.59 16.94 5.13
N ALA A 553 7.72 16.70 6.13
CA ALA A 553 6.99 15.43 6.26
C ALA A 553 6.06 15.18 5.06
N ALA A 554 6.29 14.06 4.36
CA ALA A 554 5.49 13.62 3.23
C ALA A 554 4.20 12.97 3.72
N VAL A 555 3.05 13.45 3.23
CA VAL A 555 1.76 12.77 3.37
C VAL A 555 1.56 11.88 2.14
N TYR A 556 1.38 10.58 2.38
CA TYR A 556 1.10 9.55 1.39
C TYR A 556 -0.36 9.13 1.45
N SER A 557 -0.99 8.93 0.29
CA SER A 557 -2.42 8.63 0.18
C SER A 557 -2.77 7.22 0.65
N GLY A 558 -3.83 7.10 1.46
CA GLY A 558 -4.47 5.84 1.81
C GLY A 558 -5.61 5.47 0.86
N ARG A 559 -6.14 4.25 1.01
CA ARG A 559 -7.22 3.71 0.18
C ARG A 559 -8.47 4.59 0.16
N GLU A 560 -8.86 5.21 1.29
CA GLU A 560 -10.03 6.11 1.30
C GLU A 560 -9.83 7.29 0.33
N SER A 561 -8.64 7.89 0.32
CA SER A 561 -8.28 8.98 -0.60
C SER A 561 -8.28 8.51 -2.07
N PHE A 562 -7.70 7.33 -2.35
CA PHE A 562 -7.73 6.71 -3.69
C PHE A 562 -9.16 6.44 -4.19
N TYR A 563 -10.01 5.83 -3.36
CA TYR A 563 -11.40 5.50 -3.73
C TYR A 563 -12.31 6.72 -3.84
N ASN A 564 -12.09 7.76 -3.03
CA ASN A 564 -12.82 9.02 -3.16
C ASN A 564 -12.42 9.77 -4.45
N ALA A 565 -11.13 9.78 -4.80
CA ALA A 565 -10.65 10.34 -6.06
C ALA A 565 -11.21 9.58 -7.30
N LEU A 566 -11.31 8.25 -7.22
CA LEU A 566 -12.01 7.45 -8.24
C LEU A 566 -13.51 7.78 -8.35
N ASP A 567 -14.17 8.08 -7.23
CA ASP A 567 -15.60 8.39 -7.19
C ASP A 567 -15.90 9.78 -7.78
N ASP A 568 -15.07 10.77 -7.45
CA ASP A 568 -15.16 12.13 -7.99
C ASP A 568 -14.81 12.20 -9.48
N LEU A 569 -13.82 11.41 -9.92
CA LEU A 569 -13.52 11.22 -11.34
C LEU A 569 -14.74 10.74 -12.14
N GLN A 570 -15.47 9.76 -11.62
CA GLN A 570 -16.64 9.18 -12.29
C GLN A 570 -17.86 10.11 -12.29
N LYS A 571 -17.96 11.04 -11.35
CA LYS A 571 -18.97 12.12 -11.33
C LYS A 571 -18.71 13.21 -12.36
N ALA A 572 -17.49 13.32 -12.90
CA ALA A 572 -17.09 14.42 -13.76
C ALA A 572 -17.94 14.51 -15.04
N ALA A 573 -18.30 15.73 -15.44
CA ALA A 573 -18.99 15.99 -16.71
C ALA A 573 -18.15 15.52 -17.92
N ALA A 574 -16.83 15.67 -17.84
CA ALA A 574 -15.88 15.15 -18.83
C ALA A 574 -15.93 13.62 -18.93
N PHE A 575 -15.92 12.91 -17.79
CA PHE A 575 -16.02 11.44 -17.73
C PHE A 575 -17.33 10.95 -18.38
N THR A 576 -18.46 11.57 -18.04
CA THR A 576 -19.77 11.27 -18.66
C THR A 576 -19.76 11.55 -20.16
N THR A 577 -19.07 12.61 -20.61
CA THR A 577 -18.97 13.01 -22.02
C THR A 577 -18.04 12.10 -22.84
N LEU A 578 -17.01 11.53 -22.22
CA LEU A 578 -15.95 10.75 -22.87
C LEU A 578 -16.07 9.22 -22.66
N LYS A 579 -17.04 8.78 -21.86
CA LYS A 579 -17.42 7.37 -21.72
C LYS A 579 -17.61 6.70 -23.08
N GLY A 580 -16.86 5.61 -23.31
CA GLY A 580 -16.87 4.87 -24.57
C GLY A 580 -16.15 5.53 -25.75
N LYS A 581 -15.38 6.60 -25.55
CA LYS A 581 -14.79 7.42 -26.62
C LYS A 581 -13.28 7.61 -26.55
N LEU A 582 -12.59 7.19 -25.50
CA LEU A 582 -11.13 7.37 -25.40
C LEU A 582 -10.36 6.19 -26.00
N THR A 583 -9.08 6.42 -26.27
CA THR A 583 -8.09 5.38 -26.57
C THR A 583 -6.86 5.58 -25.68
N LEU A 584 -6.32 4.48 -25.14
CA LEU A 584 -5.04 4.47 -24.43
C LEU A 584 -3.91 4.19 -25.43
N GLY A 585 -3.18 5.23 -25.84
CA GLY A 585 -2.03 5.14 -26.72
C GLY A 585 -0.70 5.20 -25.96
N ALA A 586 0.36 4.61 -26.52
CA ALA A 586 1.72 4.85 -26.04
C ALA A 586 2.15 6.30 -26.34
N VAL A 587 3.03 6.85 -25.51
CA VAL A 587 3.53 8.23 -25.63
C VAL A 587 4.74 8.30 -26.57
N ASP A 588 4.64 9.03 -27.68
CA ASP A 588 5.77 9.32 -28.56
C ASP A 588 6.51 10.61 -28.13
N ILE A 589 7.47 10.45 -27.23
CA ILE A 589 8.32 11.55 -26.72
C ILE A 589 9.09 12.27 -27.84
N ALA A 590 9.33 11.64 -29.01
CA ALA A 590 10.09 12.27 -30.09
C ALA A 590 9.30 13.38 -30.82
N THR A 591 7.97 13.40 -30.70
CA THR A 591 7.11 14.43 -31.32
C THR A 591 6.14 15.10 -30.33
N LEU A 592 6.10 14.65 -29.07
CA LEU A 592 5.12 15.09 -28.08
C LEU A 592 5.14 16.61 -27.81
N LYS A 593 6.32 17.24 -27.76
CA LYS A 593 6.43 18.68 -27.49
C LYS A 593 5.87 19.55 -28.64
N GLU A 594 6.09 19.16 -29.89
CA GLU A 594 5.51 19.82 -31.07
C GLU A 594 3.99 19.60 -31.15
N GLN A 595 3.52 18.38 -30.82
CA GLN A 595 2.08 18.09 -30.71
C GLN A 595 1.44 18.92 -29.60
N ALA A 596 2.08 19.03 -28.44
CA ALA A 596 1.56 19.74 -27.26
C ALA A 596 1.41 21.25 -27.49
N ARG A 597 2.22 21.86 -28.37
CA ARG A 597 2.03 23.24 -28.82
C ARG A 597 0.75 23.48 -29.64
N THR A 598 0.07 22.43 -30.13
CA THR A 598 -1.04 22.57 -31.10
C THR A 598 -2.30 21.76 -30.79
N GLY A 599 -2.20 20.62 -30.10
CA GLY A 599 -3.35 19.80 -29.65
C GLY A 599 -3.34 19.55 -28.14
N PHE A 600 -4.47 19.83 -27.47
CA PHE A 600 -4.50 19.88 -25.99
C PHE A 600 -4.24 18.54 -25.31
N GLY A 601 -4.57 17.43 -25.96
CA GLY A 601 -4.30 16.08 -25.41
C GLY A 601 -2.82 15.84 -25.12
N ALA A 602 -1.94 16.30 -26.04
CA ALA A 602 -0.50 16.20 -25.87
C ALA A 602 0.03 17.16 -24.78
N PHE A 603 -0.55 18.36 -24.66
CA PHE A 603 -0.27 19.27 -23.55
C PHE A 603 -0.68 18.67 -22.20
N ALA A 604 -1.88 18.11 -22.11
CA ALA A 604 -2.36 17.43 -20.91
C ALA A 604 -1.47 16.23 -20.53
N THR A 605 -1.01 15.43 -21.49
CA THR A 605 -0.05 14.34 -21.26
C THR A 605 1.28 14.87 -20.69
N LEU A 606 1.84 15.98 -21.19
CA LEU A 606 3.06 16.59 -20.62
C LEU A 606 2.84 17.20 -19.22
N TYR A 607 1.75 17.94 -19.04
CA TYR A 607 1.43 18.62 -17.78
C TYR A 607 1.20 17.61 -16.65
N ALA A 608 0.47 16.52 -16.93
CA ALA A 608 0.12 15.50 -15.96
C ALA A 608 1.17 14.37 -15.81
N LEU A 609 2.31 14.47 -16.52
CA LEU A 609 3.32 13.40 -16.66
C LEU A 609 2.67 12.04 -16.99
N SER A 610 1.72 12.04 -17.93
CA SER A 610 0.83 10.90 -18.13
C SER A 610 1.56 9.70 -18.74
N PRO A 611 1.35 8.48 -18.19
CA PRO A 611 1.87 7.23 -18.77
C PRO A 611 1.18 6.83 -20.09
N PHE A 612 0.20 7.60 -20.59
CA PHE A 612 -0.44 7.38 -21.88
C PHE A 612 -0.73 8.66 -22.66
N ALA A 613 -0.79 8.51 -23.98
CA ALA A 613 -1.42 9.48 -24.86
C ALA A 613 -2.94 9.22 -24.88
N ALA A 614 -3.72 10.18 -24.39
CA ALA A 614 -5.18 10.10 -24.43
C ALA A 614 -5.72 10.57 -25.79
N GLY A 615 -6.21 9.62 -26.58
CA GLY A 615 -6.80 9.86 -27.90
C GLY A 615 -8.32 9.67 -27.94
N LEU A 616 -8.93 9.88 -29.11
CA LEU A 616 -10.33 9.57 -29.38
C LEU A 616 -10.48 8.29 -30.21
N ALA A 617 -11.43 7.45 -29.84
CA ALA A 617 -11.78 6.23 -30.56
C ALA A 617 -12.41 6.54 -31.93
N ALA A 618 -12.10 5.71 -32.93
CA ALA A 618 -12.57 5.89 -34.30
C ALA A 618 -14.11 5.99 -34.37
N GLY A 619 -14.61 7.00 -35.10
CA GLY A 619 -16.04 7.31 -35.16
C GLY A 619 -16.57 8.25 -34.09
N SER A 620 -15.76 8.61 -33.08
CA SER A 620 -16.13 9.64 -32.09
C SER A 620 -16.20 11.03 -32.72
N SER A 621 -17.34 11.71 -32.60
CA SER A 621 -17.59 13.02 -33.23
C SER A 621 -17.39 14.24 -32.31
N THR A 622 -17.17 14.03 -31.01
CA THR A 622 -16.90 15.10 -30.02
C THR A 622 -15.40 15.23 -29.77
N THR A 623 -14.83 16.43 -29.90
CA THR A 623 -13.40 16.65 -29.62
C THR A 623 -13.07 16.48 -28.13
N LEU A 624 -11.85 16.02 -27.83
CA LEU A 624 -11.34 15.92 -26.46
C LEU A 624 -11.35 17.29 -25.77
N GLU A 625 -10.85 18.32 -26.48
CA GLU A 625 -10.84 19.72 -26.03
C GLU A 625 -12.22 20.21 -25.58
N ALA A 626 -13.31 19.91 -26.31
CA ALA A 626 -14.66 20.33 -25.93
C ALA A 626 -15.20 19.62 -24.68
N ALA A 627 -14.64 18.47 -24.30
CA ALA A 627 -15.07 17.72 -23.12
C ALA A 627 -14.31 18.11 -21.84
N VAL A 628 -13.05 18.56 -21.95
CA VAL A 628 -12.17 18.84 -20.79
C VAL A 628 -11.87 20.32 -20.56
N SER A 629 -12.00 21.19 -21.57
CA SER A 629 -11.66 22.62 -21.50
C SER A 629 -12.29 23.36 -20.32
N SER A 630 -13.58 23.14 -20.05
CA SER A 630 -14.28 23.78 -18.92
C SER A 630 -13.82 23.28 -17.55
N ALA A 631 -13.12 22.13 -17.47
CA ALA A 631 -12.56 21.60 -16.25
C ALA A 631 -11.14 22.15 -16.00
N TRP A 632 -10.32 22.22 -17.07
CA TRP A 632 -8.99 22.83 -17.09
C TRP A 632 -8.98 24.36 -16.99
N GLY A 633 -10.11 25.04 -17.18
CA GLY A 633 -10.31 26.45 -16.82
C GLY A 633 -9.24 27.41 -17.34
N GLN A 634 -8.49 28.04 -16.43
CA GLN A 634 -7.44 29.00 -16.79
C GLN A 634 -6.28 28.33 -17.51
N THR A 635 -5.84 27.14 -17.11
CA THR A 635 -4.74 26.39 -17.75
C THR A 635 -5.03 26.11 -19.25
N TYR A 636 -6.29 25.79 -19.60
CA TYR A 636 -6.71 25.63 -21.01
C TYR A 636 -6.76 26.97 -21.75
N THR A 637 -7.16 28.04 -21.06
CA THR A 637 -7.25 29.40 -21.61
C THR A 637 -5.85 29.95 -21.93
N ASP A 638 -4.91 29.79 -21.01
CA ASP A 638 -3.50 30.14 -21.15
C ASP A 638 -2.86 29.35 -22.32
N TRP A 639 -3.13 28.04 -22.40
CA TRP A 639 -2.66 27.22 -23.53
C TRP A 639 -3.23 27.66 -24.89
N GLN A 640 -4.52 28.01 -24.98
CA GLN A 640 -5.12 28.52 -26.23
C GLN A 640 -4.53 29.87 -26.65
N GLN A 641 -4.11 30.71 -25.70
CA GLN A 641 -3.38 31.95 -26.00
C GLN A 641 -1.98 31.65 -26.54
N ASP A 642 -1.21 30.78 -25.87
CA ASP A 642 0.11 30.32 -26.31
C ASP A 642 0.12 29.74 -27.73
N LYS A 643 -0.91 28.94 -28.04
CA LYS A 643 -1.15 28.32 -29.36
C LYS A 643 -1.45 29.35 -30.46
N ALA A 644 -1.86 30.57 -30.11
CA ALA A 644 -2.11 31.66 -31.06
C ALA A 644 -0.90 32.58 -31.29
N LEU A 645 0.18 32.46 -30.49
CA LEU A 645 1.39 33.27 -30.60
C LEU A 645 2.24 32.91 -31.83
N SER A 646 2.87 33.90 -32.45
CA SER A 646 3.88 33.66 -33.49
C SER A 646 5.20 33.14 -32.90
N GLU A 647 6.11 32.63 -33.74
CA GLU A 647 7.48 32.28 -33.32
C GLU A 647 8.23 33.49 -32.76
N GLU A 648 8.03 34.68 -33.34
CA GLU A 648 8.63 35.93 -32.84
C GLU A 648 8.08 36.32 -31.47
N ASP A 649 6.77 36.12 -31.23
CA ASP A 649 6.14 36.38 -29.92
C ASP A 649 6.65 35.43 -28.83
N ARG A 650 6.83 34.14 -29.15
CA ARG A 650 7.37 33.15 -28.20
C ARG A 650 8.86 33.40 -27.93
N ALA A 651 9.65 33.73 -28.96
CA ALA A 651 11.05 34.15 -28.80
C ALA A 651 11.19 35.48 -28.02
N ALA A 652 10.15 36.33 -28.04
CA ALA A 652 10.03 37.52 -27.21
C ALA A 652 9.37 37.25 -25.84
N GLY A 653 9.37 36.00 -25.36
CA GLY A 653 9.00 35.61 -23.99
C GLY A 653 7.52 35.76 -23.63
N LYS A 654 6.63 35.97 -24.61
CA LYS A 654 5.18 36.19 -24.37
C LYS A 654 4.40 34.89 -24.10
N ALA A 655 5.06 33.75 -24.20
CA ALA A 655 4.45 32.44 -23.93
C ALA A 655 4.39 32.17 -22.42
N LEU A 656 3.22 31.78 -21.95
CA LEU A 656 2.93 31.39 -20.57
C LEU A 656 3.51 30.00 -20.24
N TYR A 657 3.73 29.18 -21.26
CA TYR A 657 4.54 27.97 -21.20
C TYR A 657 5.71 28.14 -22.17
N SER A 658 6.91 28.41 -21.67
CA SER A 658 8.08 28.69 -22.53
C SER A 658 8.46 27.47 -23.39
N ASP A 659 9.16 27.66 -24.52
CA ASP A 659 9.65 26.52 -25.31
C ASP A 659 10.64 25.64 -24.49
N GLN A 660 11.23 26.21 -23.44
CA GLN A 660 12.06 25.48 -22.47
C GLN A 660 11.20 24.64 -21.50
N TRP A 661 10.04 25.14 -21.04
CA TRP A 661 9.05 24.36 -20.27
C TRP A 661 8.61 23.10 -21.03
N TYR A 662 8.27 23.22 -22.32
CA TYR A 662 7.89 22.06 -23.14
C TYR A 662 9.07 21.08 -23.32
N ALA A 663 10.28 21.59 -23.53
CA ALA A 663 11.47 20.75 -23.67
C ALA A 663 11.79 19.98 -22.38
N ASP A 664 11.72 20.62 -21.22
CA ASP A 664 12.02 19.98 -19.94
C ASP A 664 10.89 19.10 -19.40
N ARG A 665 9.62 19.45 -19.62
CA ARG A 665 8.50 18.52 -19.37
C ARG A 665 8.60 17.27 -20.24
N SER A 666 8.96 17.43 -21.52
CA SER A 666 9.15 16.29 -22.42
C SER A 666 10.40 15.48 -22.09
N ALA A 667 11.44 16.09 -21.51
CA ALA A 667 12.61 15.38 -21.00
C ALA A 667 12.29 14.61 -19.70
N PHE A 668 11.55 15.23 -18.76
CA PHE A 668 11.09 14.59 -17.53
C PHE A 668 10.26 13.35 -17.86
N LEU A 669 9.19 13.49 -18.65
CA LEU A 669 8.37 12.35 -19.06
C LEU A 669 9.16 11.33 -19.90
N GLY A 670 10.13 11.78 -20.71
CA GLY A 670 11.02 10.89 -21.45
C GLY A 670 11.85 9.98 -20.55
N TYR A 671 12.55 10.55 -19.57
CA TYR A 671 13.35 9.76 -18.61
C TYR A 671 12.49 8.93 -17.65
N TRP A 672 11.29 9.42 -17.33
CA TRP A 672 10.28 8.67 -16.58
C TRP A 672 9.87 7.39 -17.30
N LEU A 673 9.35 7.50 -18.53
CA LEU A 673 8.93 6.36 -19.33
C LEU A 673 10.09 5.42 -19.70
N GLN A 674 11.33 5.94 -19.76
CA GLN A 674 12.52 5.13 -20.00
C GLN A 674 12.92 4.28 -18.78
N SER A 675 12.93 4.85 -17.58
CA SER A 675 13.35 4.15 -16.35
C SER A 675 12.33 3.08 -15.93
N THR A 676 11.06 3.45 -15.98
CA THR A 676 9.91 2.58 -15.68
C THR A 676 9.76 1.47 -16.73
N GLY A 677 9.79 1.83 -18.02
CA GLY A 677 9.76 0.89 -19.14
C GLY A 677 10.96 -0.06 -19.25
N GLN A 678 12.05 0.19 -18.52
CA GLN A 678 13.19 -0.72 -18.38
C GLN A 678 13.16 -1.56 -17.09
N ASN A 679 12.17 -1.36 -16.21
CA ASN A 679 12.04 -2.02 -14.91
C ASN A 679 13.33 -1.90 -14.07
N VAL A 680 13.86 -0.67 -14.01
CA VAL A 680 15.06 -0.31 -13.23
C VAL A 680 14.64 0.19 -11.85
N GLN A 681 15.37 -0.18 -10.79
CA GLN A 681 15.18 0.46 -9.49
C GLN A 681 15.62 1.93 -9.55
N ILE A 682 14.65 2.85 -9.48
CA ILE A 682 14.89 4.24 -9.11
C ILE A 682 15.23 4.26 -7.60
N VAL A 683 16.48 3.95 -7.26
CA VAL A 683 16.97 3.77 -5.88
C VAL A 683 16.54 4.96 -5.00
N GLN A 684 16.05 4.70 -3.78
CA GLN A 684 15.37 5.59 -2.79
C GLN A 684 15.61 7.11 -2.85
N ASP A 685 16.79 7.59 -3.23
CA ASP A 685 17.09 9.02 -3.44
C ASP A 685 16.52 9.61 -4.76
N GLY A 686 16.18 8.75 -5.73
CA GLY A 686 15.62 9.06 -7.05
C GLY A 686 16.49 8.64 -8.25
N ASN A 687 17.60 7.91 -8.09
CA ASN A 687 18.56 7.70 -9.19
C ASN A 687 18.12 6.60 -10.18
N ALA A 688 17.88 6.98 -11.43
CA ALA A 688 17.38 6.11 -12.49
C ALA A 688 18.43 5.22 -13.20
N GLY A 689 19.72 5.36 -12.88
CA GLY A 689 20.79 4.47 -13.38
C GLY A 689 21.01 4.47 -14.91
N LEU A 690 20.48 5.48 -15.61
CA LEU A 690 20.43 5.51 -17.08
C LEU A 690 21.83 5.71 -17.70
N ASN A 691 22.07 5.07 -18.84
CA ASN A 691 23.28 5.31 -19.64
C ASN A 691 23.17 6.64 -20.41
N THR A 692 23.37 7.74 -19.70
CA THR A 692 23.26 9.12 -20.19
C THR A 692 24.46 9.95 -19.70
N THR A 693 24.75 11.04 -20.42
CA THR A 693 25.71 12.08 -19.99
C THR A 693 25.05 13.22 -19.22
N ASP A 694 23.72 13.16 -19.04
CA ASP A 694 22.91 14.16 -18.34
C ASP A 694 23.07 14.05 -16.81
N GLN A 695 22.93 15.17 -16.10
CA GLN A 695 23.12 15.30 -14.65
C GLN A 695 22.06 16.25 -14.05
N ARG A 696 20.81 15.77 -13.99
CA ARG A 696 19.64 16.57 -13.63
C ARG A 696 18.73 15.91 -12.60
N VAL A 697 18.07 16.72 -11.78
CA VAL A 697 16.99 16.31 -10.86
C VAL A 697 15.69 16.95 -11.33
N PHE A 698 14.77 16.17 -11.87
CA PHE A 698 13.42 16.64 -12.18
C PHE A 698 12.48 16.33 -11.01
N LYS A 699 11.58 17.25 -10.67
CA LYS A 699 10.56 17.04 -9.63
C LYS A 699 9.27 17.81 -9.95
N GLN A 700 8.12 17.16 -9.80
CA GLN A 700 6.81 17.80 -9.70
C GLN A 700 6.40 17.84 -8.22
N LEU A 701 6.10 19.04 -7.68
CA LEU A 701 5.81 19.17 -6.25
C LEU A 701 4.42 18.64 -5.88
N ASP A 702 3.40 18.89 -6.70
CA ASP A 702 2.00 18.53 -6.41
C ASP A 702 1.78 17.01 -6.20
N SER A 703 2.36 16.16 -7.07
CA SER A 703 2.31 14.69 -6.97
C SER A 703 3.50 14.09 -6.20
N GLY A 704 4.54 14.88 -5.92
CA GLY A 704 5.80 14.41 -5.33
C GLY A 704 6.70 13.58 -6.26
N GLN A 705 6.30 13.35 -7.52
CA GLN A 705 7.09 12.59 -8.50
C GLN A 705 8.48 13.24 -8.71
N LYS A 706 9.54 12.44 -8.62
CA LYS A 706 10.95 12.88 -8.68
C LYS A 706 11.78 11.85 -9.46
N ILE A 707 12.68 12.32 -10.33
CA ILE A 707 13.70 11.49 -10.97
C ILE A 707 15.05 12.20 -10.97
N ILE A 708 16.10 11.48 -10.58
CA ILE A 708 17.50 11.89 -10.67
C ILE A 708 18.13 11.15 -11.85
N VAL A 709 18.58 11.93 -12.81
CA VAL A 709 19.22 11.51 -14.06
C VAL A 709 20.72 11.72 -13.88
N GLN A 710 21.48 10.64 -13.72
CA GLN A 710 22.93 10.66 -13.50
C GLN A 710 23.62 9.49 -14.22
N ASN A 711 24.89 9.70 -14.59
CA ASN A 711 25.73 8.72 -15.25
C ASN A 711 26.34 7.69 -14.27
N SER A 712 26.03 6.39 -14.42
CA SER A 712 26.56 5.32 -13.56
C SER A 712 27.93 4.74 -13.95
N VAL A 713 28.60 5.22 -15.01
CA VAL A 713 29.77 4.55 -15.64
C VAL A 713 30.95 4.21 -14.70
N ASN A 714 31.13 4.92 -13.58
CA ASN A 714 32.24 4.69 -12.63
C ASN A 714 31.83 4.09 -11.27
N GLY A 715 30.54 3.90 -10.99
CA GLY A 715 30.07 3.33 -9.71
C GLY A 715 30.18 4.27 -8.48
N GLU A 716 30.56 5.54 -8.66
CA GLU A 716 30.48 6.57 -7.62
C GLU A 716 29.10 7.25 -7.70
N THR A 717 28.30 7.15 -6.63
CA THR A 717 27.02 7.86 -6.52
C THR A 717 27.26 9.34 -6.21
N GLY A 718 27.01 10.21 -7.18
CA GLY A 718 27.05 11.65 -6.98
C GLY A 718 25.97 12.11 -6.00
N ASN A 719 26.28 13.10 -5.16
CA ASN A 719 25.25 13.70 -4.31
C ASN A 719 24.31 14.57 -5.16
N ASP A 720 23.07 14.71 -4.71
CA ASP A 720 22.04 15.55 -5.35
C ASP A 720 22.44 17.04 -5.39
N LYS A 721 23.27 17.50 -4.44
CA LYS A 721 23.69 18.91 -4.27
C LYS A 721 24.69 19.42 -5.31
N GLU A 722 25.09 18.57 -6.26
CA GLU A 722 25.92 18.91 -7.42
C GLU A 722 25.27 18.48 -8.75
N SER A 723 23.94 18.31 -8.76
CA SER A 723 23.11 18.11 -9.97
C SER A 723 22.32 19.38 -10.29
N GLN A 724 21.93 19.59 -11.56
CA GLN A 724 21.04 20.69 -11.96
C GLN A 724 19.59 20.33 -11.62
N TYR A 725 18.89 21.19 -10.89
CA TYR A 725 17.47 21.02 -10.55
C TYR A 725 16.56 21.58 -11.65
N VAL A 726 15.48 20.84 -11.92
CA VAL A 726 14.39 21.19 -12.83
C VAL A 726 13.07 20.98 -12.08
N LEU A 727 12.53 22.05 -11.50
CA LEU A 727 11.42 21.97 -10.54
C LEU A 727 10.13 22.52 -11.15
N PHE A 728 9.03 21.79 -10.98
CA PHE A 728 7.68 22.20 -11.39
C PHE A 728 6.74 22.22 -10.19
N GLY A 729 6.24 23.40 -9.82
CA GLY A 729 5.10 23.54 -8.90
C GLY A 729 3.76 23.29 -9.59
N GLY A 730 2.68 23.79 -8.99
CA GLY A 730 1.31 23.63 -9.46
C GLY A 730 0.42 24.86 -9.23
N LYS A 731 -0.66 24.66 -8.46
CA LYS A 731 -1.70 25.68 -8.17
C LYS A 731 -1.75 26.16 -6.71
N LYS A 732 -0.84 25.63 -5.89
CA LYS A 732 -0.70 25.94 -4.46
C LYS A 732 0.52 26.84 -4.31
N MET A 733 0.70 27.45 -3.13
CA MET A 733 2.01 28.03 -2.78
C MET A 733 3.06 26.92 -2.74
N ASP A 734 3.97 26.90 -3.71
CA ASP A 734 5.07 25.96 -3.78
C ASP A 734 6.41 26.58 -3.32
N LEU A 735 7.32 25.72 -2.86
CA LEU A 735 8.66 26.08 -2.39
C LEU A 735 9.73 25.45 -3.29
N LEU A 736 10.25 26.24 -4.23
CA LEU A 736 11.20 25.83 -5.26
C LEU A 736 12.61 26.32 -4.88
N VAL A 737 13.50 25.38 -4.56
CA VAL A 737 14.77 25.67 -3.87
C VAL A 737 15.92 24.86 -4.50
N GLY A 738 16.98 25.53 -4.93
CA GLY A 738 18.03 24.96 -5.80
C GLY A 738 19.34 24.55 -5.13
N GLY A 739 20.36 24.32 -5.96
CA GLY A 739 21.62 23.70 -5.59
C GLY A 739 22.86 24.59 -5.69
N LYS A 740 23.67 24.30 -6.71
CA LYS A 740 25.00 24.89 -7.01
C LYS A 740 25.29 25.06 -8.52
N LEU A 741 24.35 24.68 -9.37
CA LEU A 741 24.44 24.71 -10.82
C LEU A 741 23.30 25.56 -11.36
N ALA A 742 23.39 25.95 -12.63
CA ALA A 742 22.36 26.76 -13.30
C ALA A 742 21.00 26.04 -13.34
N ASP A 743 20.14 26.24 -12.35
CA ASP A 743 18.88 25.52 -12.14
C ASP A 743 17.72 26.11 -12.96
N ARG A 744 16.60 25.37 -13.09
CA ARG A 744 15.42 25.76 -13.89
C ARG A 744 14.11 25.51 -13.15
N PHE A 745 13.43 26.58 -12.72
CA PHE A 745 12.18 26.48 -11.96
C PHE A 745 10.99 27.02 -12.74
N TYR A 746 9.85 26.39 -12.51
CA TYR A 746 8.54 26.75 -13.04
C TYR A 746 7.55 26.67 -11.86
N GLY A 747 7.13 27.80 -11.30
CA GLY A 747 6.17 27.86 -10.18
C GLY A 747 4.81 27.30 -10.59
N GLY A 748 4.04 28.07 -11.35
CA GLY A 748 2.84 27.61 -12.05
C GLY A 748 1.70 28.61 -12.05
N SER A 749 0.75 28.40 -11.15
CA SER A 749 -0.47 29.20 -10.93
C SER A 749 -0.70 29.51 -9.44
N GLY A 750 0.36 29.37 -8.64
CA GLY A 750 0.34 29.45 -7.19
C GLY A 750 0.59 30.84 -6.63
N LEU A 751 1.43 30.87 -5.59
CA LEU A 751 1.96 32.08 -4.93
C LEU A 751 3.35 31.70 -4.45
N ASP A 752 4.28 31.61 -5.39
CA ASP A 752 5.38 30.65 -5.27
C ASP A 752 6.66 31.30 -4.73
N TYR A 753 7.48 30.51 -4.05
CA TYR A 753 8.74 30.97 -3.48
C TYR A 753 9.90 30.30 -4.21
N LEU A 754 10.71 31.09 -4.89
CA LEU A 754 11.80 30.65 -5.77
C LEU A 754 13.15 31.14 -5.21
N GLU A 755 14.02 30.19 -4.83
CA GLU A 755 15.36 30.44 -4.30
C GLU A 755 16.37 29.51 -4.98
N GLY A 756 16.95 29.96 -6.10
CA GLY A 756 17.92 29.18 -6.89
C GLY A 756 19.20 28.84 -6.12
N LYS A 757 19.71 29.81 -5.35
CA LYS A 757 21.00 29.80 -4.65
C LYS A 757 22.18 29.96 -5.62
N GLN A 758 23.15 29.04 -5.59
CA GLN A 758 24.38 29.15 -6.36
C GLN A 758 24.15 28.61 -7.77
N GLY A 759 24.35 29.43 -8.79
CA GLY A 759 24.14 29.04 -10.16
C GLY A 759 24.16 30.22 -11.12
N ASN A 760 23.31 30.13 -12.13
CA ASN A 760 23.00 31.15 -13.13
C ASN A 760 21.57 30.80 -13.58
N ASP A 761 20.61 30.96 -12.68
CA ASP A 761 19.39 30.15 -12.68
C ASP A 761 18.30 30.77 -13.55
N THR A 762 17.39 29.94 -14.05
CA THR A 762 16.23 30.40 -14.84
C THR A 762 14.95 30.15 -14.06
N LEU A 763 14.30 31.23 -13.63
CA LEU A 763 13.21 31.20 -12.67
C LEU A 763 11.92 31.75 -13.33
N GLU A 764 11.09 30.85 -13.86
CA GLU A 764 9.73 31.15 -14.31
C GLU A 764 8.78 31.03 -13.10
N GLY A 765 8.11 32.12 -12.73
CA GLY A 765 7.14 32.14 -11.63
C GLY A 765 5.82 31.57 -12.13
N GLY A 766 5.05 32.41 -12.82
CA GLY A 766 3.93 31.97 -13.65
C GLY A 766 2.76 32.92 -13.51
N ALA A 767 1.64 32.42 -12.97
CA ALA A 767 0.52 33.25 -12.54
C ALA A 767 0.50 33.34 -11.02
N GLY A 768 0.79 34.52 -10.48
CA GLY A 768 0.76 34.74 -9.04
C GLY A 768 1.31 36.09 -8.59
N LEU A 769 1.54 36.16 -7.29
CA LEU A 769 2.39 37.11 -6.59
C LEU A 769 3.55 36.28 -6.03
N ASP A 770 4.60 36.16 -6.83
CA ASP A 770 5.70 35.23 -6.59
C ASP A 770 6.87 35.92 -5.87
N PHE A 771 7.61 35.17 -5.07
CA PHE A 771 8.67 35.65 -4.20
C PHE A 771 10.01 35.07 -4.65
N TYR A 772 10.87 35.93 -5.18
CA TYR A 772 12.19 35.53 -5.65
C TYR A 772 13.24 35.96 -4.62
N ARG A 773 13.92 34.99 -4.02
CA ARG A 773 14.91 35.21 -2.96
C ARG A 773 16.32 34.93 -3.44
N PHE A 774 17.18 35.92 -3.22
CA PHE A 774 18.60 35.90 -3.54
C PHE A 774 19.44 36.16 -2.29
N THR A 775 20.60 35.54 -2.24
CA THR A 775 21.68 35.78 -1.28
C THR A 775 22.90 36.32 -2.03
N LYS A 776 23.95 36.71 -1.32
CA LYS A 776 25.21 37.12 -1.93
C LYS A 776 26.08 35.91 -2.26
N GLY A 777 26.59 35.86 -3.48
CA GLY A 777 27.34 34.73 -4.03
C GLY A 777 26.44 33.68 -4.68
N ASP A 778 25.27 34.11 -5.14
CA ASP A 778 24.27 33.27 -5.82
C ASP A 778 24.57 33.19 -7.33
N GLY A 779 25.02 34.27 -7.97
CA GLY A 779 25.44 34.26 -9.38
C GLY A 779 24.57 35.14 -10.30
N GLN A 780 24.37 34.68 -11.55
CA GLN A 780 23.78 35.49 -12.63
C GLN A 780 22.44 34.92 -13.10
N ASP A 781 21.39 35.20 -12.33
CA ASP A 781 20.06 34.62 -12.50
C ASP A 781 19.21 35.39 -13.52
N THR A 782 18.23 34.68 -14.07
CA THR A 782 17.29 35.15 -15.08
C THR A 782 15.86 34.86 -14.61
N ILE A 783 15.04 35.90 -14.45
CA ILE A 783 13.64 35.80 -14.07
C ILE A 783 12.76 36.07 -15.29
N GLN A 784 11.78 35.20 -15.54
CA GLN A 784 10.72 35.43 -16.50
C GLN A 784 9.37 35.33 -15.79
N ASP A 785 8.87 36.50 -15.38
CA ASP A 785 7.64 36.71 -14.60
C ASP A 785 6.71 37.69 -15.36
N TYR A 786 6.39 37.35 -16.60
CA TYR A 786 5.61 38.22 -17.48
C TYR A 786 4.22 37.65 -17.74
N LYS A 787 3.18 38.28 -17.16
CA LYS A 787 1.81 38.16 -17.66
C LYS A 787 1.10 39.51 -17.74
N GLU A 788 0.57 39.79 -18.93
CA GLU A 788 -0.86 40.12 -19.06
C GLU A 788 -1.49 39.13 -20.04
N PRO A 789 -2.49 38.33 -19.63
CA PRO A 789 -3.48 37.78 -20.54
C PRO A 789 -4.42 38.93 -20.95
N PRO A 790 -4.67 39.20 -22.26
CA PRO A 790 -5.46 40.33 -22.70
C PRO A 790 -6.89 40.35 -22.11
N GLY A 791 -7.13 41.20 -21.11
CA GLY A 791 -8.43 41.38 -20.46
C GLY A 791 -8.60 40.75 -19.07
N SER A 792 -7.51 40.32 -18.41
CA SER A 792 -7.56 39.96 -16.98
C SER A 792 -7.93 41.16 -16.08
N ALA A 793 -8.63 40.92 -14.97
CA ALA A 793 -9.15 41.96 -14.08
C ALA A 793 -8.24 42.28 -12.87
N ASP A 794 -7.14 41.54 -12.70
CA ASP A 794 -6.12 41.80 -11.67
C ASP A 794 -4.89 42.45 -12.34
N PRO A 795 -4.42 43.65 -11.94
CA PRO A 795 -3.68 44.53 -12.87
C PRO A 795 -2.16 44.28 -13.02
N ALA A 796 -1.60 43.17 -12.51
CA ALA A 796 -0.19 42.79 -12.72
C ALA A 796 0.13 41.37 -12.23
N ALA A 797 0.93 40.61 -12.98
CA ALA A 797 1.84 39.63 -12.39
C ALA A 797 2.86 40.35 -11.50
N ARG A 798 3.21 39.79 -10.34
CA ARG A 798 3.94 40.52 -9.30
C ARG A 798 5.01 39.70 -8.60
N ALA A 799 6.21 39.62 -9.19
CA ALA A 799 7.40 39.32 -8.41
C ALA A 799 7.60 40.32 -7.25
N LEU A 800 7.97 39.80 -6.09
CA LEU A 800 8.68 40.54 -5.04
C LEU A 800 10.11 40.04 -4.95
N LEU A 801 11.06 40.85 -5.42
CA LEU A 801 12.49 40.56 -5.38
C LEU A 801 13.06 40.86 -3.98
N GLN A 802 13.61 39.84 -3.33
CA GLN A 802 14.26 39.95 -2.02
C GLN A 802 15.73 39.55 -2.14
N ARG A 803 16.67 40.38 -1.65
CA ARG A 803 18.10 40.02 -1.55
C ARG A 803 18.59 40.17 -0.10
N ASN A 804 19.30 39.16 0.41
CA ASN A 804 19.78 39.09 1.79
C ASN A 804 18.66 39.39 2.83
N ASN A 805 17.44 38.89 2.58
CA ASN A 805 16.22 39.10 3.35
C ASN A 805 15.63 40.54 3.34
N GLU A 806 16.11 41.46 2.49
CA GLU A 806 15.53 42.81 2.28
C GLU A 806 14.88 42.92 0.88
N LEU A 807 13.78 43.66 0.76
CA LEU A 807 13.10 43.89 -0.54
C LEU A 807 13.81 44.95 -1.40
N LEU A 808 13.88 44.71 -2.70
CA LEU A 808 14.45 45.65 -3.69
C LEU A 808 13.35 46.59 -4.22
N VAL A 809 13.20 47.77 -3.62
CA VAL A 809 12.00 48.62 -3.85
C VAL A 809 12.21 49.80 -4.81
N LEU A 810 13.35 50.51 -4.77
CA LEU A 810 13.57 51.75 -5.54
C LEU A 810 14.95 51.78 -6.22
N ALA A 811 15.02 52.28 -7.45
CA ALA A 811 16.27 52.68 -8.10
C ALA A 811 16.17 54.06 -8.78
N PHE A 812 17.15 54.93 -8.52
CA PHE A 812 17.22 56.30 -9.03
C PHE A 812 18.20 56.42 -10.20
N LYS A 813 17.81 57.11 -11.27
CA LYS A 813 18.67 57.29 -12.45
C LYS A 813 19.78 58.31 -12.23
N ASP A 814 21.02 57.92 -12.44
CA ASP A 814 22.22 58.75 -12.36
C ASP A 814 23.17 58.43 -13.52
N GLY A 815 23.63 59.46 -14.24
CA GLY A 815 24.48 59.30 -15.44
C GLY A 815 23.84 58.50 -16.60
N GLY A 816 22.54 58.22 -16.55
CA GLY A 816 21.82 57.37 -17.52
C GLY A 816 21.54 55.94 -17.03
N VAL A 817 22.18 55.50 -15.94
CA VAL A 817 22.02 54.17 -15.31
C VAL A 817 21.18 54.32 -14.05
N TRP A 818 20.27 53.38 -13.74
CA TRP A 818 19.52 53.40 -12.49
C TRP A 818 20.35 52.78 -11.35
N LYS A 819 20.21 53.27 -10.12
CA LYS A 819 20.99 52.82 -8.95
C LYS A 819 20.07 52.67 -7.75
N GLY A 820 20.07 51.50 -7.11
CA GLY A 820 19.13 51.18 -6.04
C GLY A 820 19.76 50.44 -4.87
N GLY A 821 18.95 50.25 -3.82
CA GLY A 821 19.33 49.55 -2.58
C GLY A 821 20.39 50.25 -1.73
N SER A 822 20.92 49.53 -0.74
CA SER A 822 21.99 50.01 0.16
C SER A 822 22.79 48.85 0.76
N GLY A 823 23.96 49.11 1.33
CA GLY A 823 24.77 48.07 1.99
C GLY A 823 25.17 46.95 1.03
N GLN A 824 24.95 45.68 1.42
CA GLN A 824 25.18 44.51 0.54
C GLN A 824 24.12 44.36 -0.57
N ASN A 825 23.04 45.14 -0.51
CA ASN A 825 21.93 45.12 -1.46
C ASN A 825 21.97 46.32 -2.42
N ALA A 826 23.08 47.05 -2.52
CA ALA A 826 23.24 48.14 -3.48
C ALA A 826 23.55 47.59 -4.90
N PHE A 827 22.90 48.13 -5.93
CA PHE A 827 23.02 47.67 -7.32
C PHE A 827 22.97 48.80 -8.36
N THR A 828 23.47 48.52 -9.55
CA THR A 828 23.22 49.29 -10.78
C THR A 828 22.25 48.52 -11.69
N ALA A 829 21.17 49.16 -12.08
CA ALA A 829 20.16 48.61 -12.99
C ALA A 829 20.33 49.20 -14.41
N THR A 830 20.52 48.33 -15.41
CA THR A 830 20.80 48.71 -16.80
C THR A 830 19.80 48.06 -17.76
N GLN A 831 19.40 48.79 -18.80
CA GLN A 831 18.48 48.30 -19.82
C GLN A 831 19.24 47.64 -20.97
N SER A 832 18.86 46.41 -21.31
CA SER A 832 19.37 45.65 -22.45
C SER A 832 18.21 45.26 -23.37
N GLY A 833 17.89 46.10 -24.35
CA GLY A 833 16.66 45.95 -25.13
C GLY A 833 15.42 46.11 -24.24
N ASN A 834 14.66 45.04 -24.07
CA ASN A 834 13.49 44.97 -23.18
C ASN A 834 13.80 44.33 -21.82
N ASP A 835 15.05 43.91 -21.56
CA ASP A 835 15.44 43.28 -20.29
C ASP A 835 16.04 44.31 -19.32
N LEU A 836 15.80 44.14 -18.01
CA LEU A 836 16.44 44.92 -16.95
C LEU A 836 17.46 44.07 -16.20
N ILE A 837 18.74 44.46 -16.26
CA ILE A 837 19.84 43.76 -15.61
C ILE A 837 20.23 44.52 -14.33
N LEU A 838 20.06 43.88 -13.18
CA LEU A 838 20.44 44.37 -11.84
C LEU A 838 21.81 43.81 -11.46
N THR A 839 22.90 44.54 -11.71
CA THR A 839 24.26 44.13 -11.28
C THR A 839 24.54 44.63 -9.87
N PHE A 840 24.91 43.74 -8.95
CA PHE A 840 25.15 44.10 -7.55
C PHE A 840 26.57 44.66 -7.32
N THR A 841 26.77 45.34 -6.18
CA THR A 841 28.02 46.07 -5.86
C THR A 841 29.20 45.18 -5.45
N ASP A 842 29.01 43.86 -5.40
CA ASP A 842 30.10 42.86 -5.44
C ASP A 842 30.71 42.72 -6.84
N GLY A 843 29.91 42.92 -7.89
CA GLY A 843 30.35 42.80 -9.29
C GLY A 843 30.42 41.36 -9.82
N GLU A 844 29.98 40.38 -9.02
CA GLU A 844 29.93 38.96 -9.38
C GLU A 844 28.47 38.50 -9.62
N ASP A 845 27.51 39.00 -8.82
CA ASP A 845 26.09 38.65 -8.92
C ASP A 845 25.29 39.62 -9.81
N SER A 846 24.28 39.09 -10.52
CA SER A 846 23.27 39.92 -11.20
C SER A 846 21.92 39.21 -11.38
N ILE A 847 20.82 39.97 -11.34
CA ILE A 847 19.47 39.46 -11.71
C ILE A 847 19.06 40.08 -13.04
N THR A 848 18.73 39.26 -14.03
CA THR A 848 18.17 39.68 -15.33
C THR A 848 16.66 39.48 -15.33
N LEU A 849 15.90 40.57 -15.29
CA LEU A 849 14.45 40.56 -15.45
C LEU A 849 14.11 40.59 -16.94
N LYS A 850 13.59 39.49 -17.46
CA LYS A 850 13.20 39.33 -18.86
C LYS A 850 11.94 40.13 -19.18
N HIS A 851 11.96 40.86 -20.30
CA HIS A 851 10.79 41.56 -20.84
C HIS A 851 10.14 42.58 -19.86
N PHE A 852 10.99 43.22 -19.05
CA PHE A 852 10.63 44.18 -18.01
C PHE A 852 9.88 45.41 -18.55
N ASP A 853 8.71 45.73 -18.00
CA ASP A 853 7.97 46.95 -18.38
C ASP A 853 8.56 48.19 -17.67
N PHE A 854 9.48 48.85 -18.37
CA PHE A 854 10.10 50.10 -17.93
C PHE A 854 9.09 51.23 -17.67
N ASP A 855 7.95 51.28 -18.37
CA ASP A 855 6.98 52.37 -18.27
C ASP A 855 6.02 52.13 -17.09
N ALA A 856 5.56 50.89 -16.89
CA ALA A 856 4.82 50.49 -15.68
C ALA A 856 5.68 50.57 -14.41
N ALA A 857 6.99 50.27 -14.49
CA ALA A 857 7.91 50.38 -13.36
C ALA A 857 8.18 51.83 -12.93
N ARG A 858 8.01 52.83 -13.82
CA ARG A 858 8.08 54.26 -13.45
C ARG A 858 6.85 54.75 -12.69
N THR A 859 5.69 54.13 -12.90
CA THR A 859 4.45 54.45 -12.17
C THR A 859 4.27 53.61 -10.91
N GLY A 860 5.03 52.51 -10.78
CA GLY A 860 4.98 51.60 -9.65
C GLY A 860 3.85 50.57 -9.72
N GLN A 861 3.35 50.28 -10.93
CA GLN A 861 2.27 49.30 -11.13
C GLN A 861 2.76 47.93 -11.59
N GLY A 862 3.74 47.88 -12.50
CA GLY A 862 4.40 46.64 -12.98
C GLY A 862 5.90 46.74 -12.79
N SER A 863 6.38 46.41 -11.58
CA SER A 863 7.74 46.75 -11.14
C SER A 863 8.64 45.57 -10.81
N HIS A 864 8.12 44.34 -10.69
CA HIS A 864 8.78 43.23 -9.98
C HIS A 864 9.31 43.70 -8.61
N GLY A 865 8.50 44.49 -7.88
CA GLY A 865 8.90 45.20 -6.66
C GLY A 865 9.77 46.44 -6.87
N LEU A 866 10.53 46.54 -7.97
CA LEU A 866 11.53 47.58 -8.23
C LEU A 866 10.99 48.76 -9.05
N HIS A 867 10.78 49.90 -8.38
CA HIS A 867 10.29 51.12 -9.02
C HIS A 867 11.47 51.93 -9.60
N LEU A 868 11.37 52.31 -10.88
CA LEU A 868 12.41 53.05 -11.59
C LEU A 868 12.11 54.56 -11.56
N ILE A 869 12.94 55.33 -10.85
CA ILE A 869 12.78 56.79 -10.69
C ILE A 869 13.80 57.52 -11.55
N ASP A 870 13.34 58.20 -12.61
CA ASP A 870 14.15 59.20 -13.32
C ASP A 870 14.47 60.37 -12.37
N SER A 871 15.74 60.78 -12.24
CA SER A 871 16.14 61.80 -11.27
C SER A 871 15.59 63.18 -11.61
N CYS A 872 14.66 63.66 -10.80
CA CYS A 872 14.13 65.01 -10.93
C CYS A 872 15.23 66.05 -10.74
N ARG A 873 15.32 67.00 -11.68
CA ARG A 873 16.28 68.10 -11.64
C ARG A 873 16.15 68.87 -10.32
N GLN A 874 17.28 69.22 -9.69
CA GLN A 874 17.27 70.23 -8.63
C GLN A 874 16.84 71.58 -9.21
N GLN A 875 15.58 71.97 -9.04
CA GLN A 875 15.22 73.38 -9.02
C GLN A 875 15.49 73.94 -7.63
N GLN A 876 16.71 74.46 -7.45
CA GLN A 876 17.05 75.29 -6.30
C GLN A 876 16.34 76.65 -6.44
N THR A 877 15.50 77.00 -5.45
CA THR A 877 15.39 78.40 -4.98
C THR A 877 15.09 78.40 -3.48
N PRO A 878 15.87 79.10 -2.65
CA PRO A 878 15.59 79.25 -1.22
C PRO A 878 14.70 80.46 -0.96
N TYR A 879 13.70 80.35 -0.07
CA TYR A 879 13.15 81.54 0.58
C TYR A 879 12.56 81.33 1.99
N ALA A 880 13.08 82.15 2.91
CA ALA A 880 12.52 82.56 4.19
C ALA A 880 13.24 83.89 4.56
N PRO A 881 12.71 84.78 5.42
CA PRO A 881 11.62 84.54 6.38
C PRO A 881 10.56 85.67 6.56
N SER A 882 9.57 85.37 7.42
CA SER A 882 8.96 86.26 8.45
C SER A 882 7.76 87.20 8.17
N SER A 883 6.74 87.00 9.01
CA SER A 883 5.93 87.99 9.75
C SER A 883 4.78 88.78 9.08
N ALA A 884 3.55 88.51 9.57
CA ALA A 884 2.63 89.52 10.12
C ALA A 884 1.46 88.90 10.94
N THR A 885 1.47 89.09 12.26
CA THR A 885 0.32 88.94 13.20
C THR A 885 0.32 90.17 14.11
N PRO A 886 -0.82 90.75 14.57
CA PRO A 886 -1.57 90.22 15.73
C PRO A 886 -3.11 90.41 15.61
N LYS A 887 -4.03 90.00 16.51
CA LYS A 887 -4.19 90.05 18.01
C LYS A 887 -5.31 89.03 18.41
N THR A 888 -5.65 88.60 19.63
CA THR A 888 -5.13 88.53 21.04
C THR A 888 -6.02 87.49 21.78
N GLY A 889 -5.61 86.78 22.84
CA GLY A 889 -5.61 87.20 24.27
C GLY A 889 -6.97 86.88 24.99
N THR A 890 -7.04 86.42 26.25
CA THR A 890 -5.99 86.22 27.29
C THR A 890 -6.51 85.41 28.52
N ALA A 891 -5.62 84.66 29.21
CA ALA A 891 -5.65 84.34 30.67
C ALA A 891 -6.78 83.41 31.26
N THR A 892 -6.67 82.67 32.40
CA THR A 892 -5.54 82.25 33.29
C THR A 892 -5.88 81.07 34.25
N ARG A 893 -4.86 80.23 34.58
CA ARG A 893 -4.51 79.56 35.87
C ARG A 893 -5.38 78.49 36.60
N ARG A 894 -4.66 77.36 36.89
CA ARG A 894 -4.49 76.60 38.16
C ARG A 894 -5.46 75.47 38.63
N ARG A 895 -4.87 74.26 38.74
CA ARG A 895 -4.96 73.23 39.82
C ARG A 895 -6.34 72.72 40.29
N THR A 896 -6.61 71.43 40.01
CA THR A 896 -6.60 70.31 41.01
C THR A 896 -6.59 68.94 40.31
N ALA A 897 -6.26 67.88 41.06
CA ALA A 897 -6.50 66.47 40.77
C ALA A 897 -6.95 65.80 42.10
N PRO A 898 -7.64 64.64 42.10
CA PRO A 898 -6.94 63.35 41.99
C PRO A 898 -7.75 62.23 41.25
N ASN A 899 -7.28 60.99 41.40
CA ASN A 899 -7.84 59.70 40.95
C ASN A 899 -7.56 59.35 39.46
N GLY A 900 -6.67 58.37 39.16
CA GLY A 900 -5.90 57.55 40.10
C GLY A 900 -4.66 56.85 39.52
N TYR A 901 -3.73 56.55 40.42
CA TYR A 901 -2.58 55.64 40.23
C TYR A 901 -3.08 54.17 40.29
N ARG A 902 -2.37 53.15 39.78
CA ARG A 902 -0.91 52.95 39.71
C ARG A 902 -0.43 52.33 38.39
N THR A 903 0.75 52.77 37.96
CA THR A 903 1.84 51.86 37.57
C THR A 903 2.83 51.69 38.74
N PRO A 904 3.70 50.67 38.69
CA PRO A 904 5.08 50.82 39.14
C PRO A 904 6.08 50.57 37.99
N SER A 905 7.26 51.18 38.08
CA SER A 905 8.33 51.11 37.08
C SER A 905 9.69 50.87 37.75
N ALA A 906 10.63 50.22 37.04
CA ALA A 906 12.05 50.03 37.42
C ALA A 906 12.26 49.17 38.70
N THR A 907 13.37 48.46 38.93
CA THR A 907 14.60 48.06 38.17
C THR A 907 15.08 46.77 38.89
N GLY A 908 15.66 45.73 38.29
CA GLY A 908 16.72 45.72 37.28
C GLY A 908 18.08 45.43 37.94
N TYR A 909 18.47 44.15 38.11
CA TYR A 909 19.86 43.74 38.37
C TYR A 909 20.13 42.24 38.08
N ALA A 910 21.29 41.97 37.48
CA ALA A 910 22.05 40.71 37.25
C ALA A 910 21.40 39.30 37.36
N PRO A 911 21.62 38.42 36.34
CA PRO A 911 21.57 36.97 36.55
C PRO A 911 22.84 36.49 37.28
N THR A 912 22.69 35.64 38.30
CA THR A 912 23.83 35.09 39.06
C THR A 912 24.46 33.88 38.37
N ALA A 913 25.58 34.10 37.69
CA ALA A 913 26.47 32.99 37.31
C ALA A 913 27.22 32.44 38.53
N ARG A 914 27.37 31.11 38.63
CA ARG A 914 28.43 30.50 39.43
C ARG A 914 28.90 29.15 38.86
N THR A 915 30.16 29.15 38.43
CA THR A 915 31.22 28.14 38.68
C THR A 915 30.93 26.63 38.62
N ALA A 916 31.86 25.77 38.19
CA ALA A 916 33.09 25.92 37.40
C ALA A 916 33.67 24.49 37.19
N GLY A 917 34.10 24.14 35.98
CA GLY A 917 34.64 22.81 35.69
C GLY A 917 35.57 22.82 34.47
N ARG A 918 36.76 23.43 34.61
CA ARG A 918 37.79 23.39 33.56
C ARG A 918 38.50 22.03 33.58
N TYR A 919 38.87 21.54 32.41
CA TYR A 919 40.30 21.27 32.13
C TYR A 919 40.64 21.62 30.68
N SER A 920 41.92 21.87 30.41
CA SER A 920 42.48 22.35 29.14
C SER A 920 43.63 21.42 28.71
N HIS A 921 44.03 21.31 27.43
CA HIS A 921 44.93 22.29 26.80
C HIS A 921 45.28 21.99 25.32
N LYS A 922 45.63 23.08 24.59
CA LYS A 922 46.72 23.23 23.59
C LYS A 922 46.75 22.43 22.26
N ARG A 923 46.75 23.23 21.18
CA ARG A 923 47.51 23.09 19.92
C ARG A 923 48.85 22.35 20.03
N THR A 924 49.17 21.52 19.02
CA THR A 924 50.25 21.69 17.99
C THR A 924 50.23 20.47 17.04
N GLY A 925 50.52 20.54 15.74
CA GLY A 925 50.92 21.67 14.88
C GLY A 925 51.05 21.27 13.39
N THR A 926 51.55 22.20 12.56
CA THR A 926 51.93 22.07 11.13
C THR A 926 53.18 21.17 10.92
N THR A 927 53.61 20.67 9.74
CA THR A 927 53.32 20.86 8.28
C THR A 927 53.07 19.47 7.60
N SER A 928 53.28 19.09 6.31
CA SER A 928 53.81 19.71 5.05
C SER A 928 53.48 18.89 3.78
N SER A 929 53.08 19.58 2.70
CA SER A 929 53.37 19.42 1.24
C SER A 929 53.84 18.11 0.56
N THR A 930 53.48 17.98 -0.74
CA THR A 930 54.14 17.21 -1.86
C THR A 930 54.24 15.68 -1.70
N ALA A 931 53.83 14.80 -2.62
CA ALA A 931 53.97 14.79 -4.08
C ALA A 931 53.13 13.68 -4.76
N ALA A 932 53.06 13.69 -6.10
CA ALA A 932 52.50 12.64 -6.97
C ALA A 932 53.61 12.16 -7.97
N PRO A 933 53.33 11.27 -8.95
CA PRO A 933 52.70 9.94 -8.87
C PRO A 933 53.54 8.82 -9.54
N ALA A 934 53.27 7.54 -9.23
CA ALA A 934 53.70 6.37 -10.02
C ALA A 934 52.79 5.15 -9.69
N THR A 935 51.74 4.84 -10.45
CA THR A 935 51.69 4.04 -11.70
C THR A 935 51.99 2.53 -11.58
N LYS A 936 51.03 1.73 -12.07
CA LYS A 936 51.19 0.39 -12.71
C LYS A 936 51.53 -0.83 -11.82
N VAL A 937 51.17 -2.07 -12.20
CA VAL A 937 50.00 -2.63 -12.94
C VAL A 937 50.09 -4.17 -12.86
N ASN A 938 48.96 -4.88 -12.97
CA ASN A 938 48.81 -6.35 -13.13
C ASN A 938 49.55 -7.25 -12.10
N ALA A 939 48.85 -7.96 -11.20
CA ALA A 939 47.96 -9.10 -11.43
C ALA A 939 48.68 -10.43 -11.78
N SER A 940 48.67 -11.38 -10.84
CA SER A 940 48.40 -12.80 -11.13
C SER A 940 48.03 -13.59 -9.85
N ARG A 941 47.04 -14.47 -10.00
CA ARG A 941 46.66 -15.61 -9.12
C ARG A 941 47.69 -16.77 -9.38
N PRO A 942 47.73 -17.94 -8.69
CA PRO A 942 46.73 -18.49 -7.75
C PRO A 942 47.27 -19.38 -6.58
N GLU A 943 46.35 -20.14 -5.94
CA GLU A 943 46.54 -21.43 -5.23
C GLU A 943 47.40 -21.45 -3.93
N LYS A 944 47.30 -22.40 -2.98
CA LYS A 944 46.31 -23.35 -2.41
C LYS A 944 47.12 -24.28 -1.48
N ALA A 945 46.90 -24.23 -0.15
CA ALA A 945 47.14 -25.31 0.84
C ALA A 945 46.64 -24.75 2.21
N GLN A 946 45.93 -25.44 3.13
CA GLN A 946 46.22 -26.71 3.83
C GLN A 946 47.60 -26.67 4.55
N THR A 947 47.76 -26.99 5.84
CA THR A 947 46.98 -27.84 6.79
C THR A 947 47.07 -27.34 8.24
N SER A 948 46.24 -27.92 9.14
CA SER A 948 46.53 -28.21 10.58
C SER A 948 46.92 -27.05 11.54
N SER A 949 46.41 -26.94 12.77
CA SER A 949 46.23 -28.05 13.74
C SER A 949 45.27 -27.73 14.91
N MET A 950 44.71 -28.79 15.48
CA MET A 950 44.15 -28.89 16.85
C MET A 950 45.10 -29.80 17.66
N PRO A 951 45.20 -29.73 19.02
CA PRO A 951 44.28 -30.54 19.84
C PRO A 951 44.02 -30.09 21.32
N THR A 952 43.18 -30.88 22.01
CA THR A 952 42.96 -31.00 23.48
C THR A 952 42.05 -30.00 24.22
N ALA A 953 41.48 -30.33 25.40
CA ALA A 953 40.50 -31.39 25.69
C ALA A 953 39.95 -31.37 27.15
N ARG A 954 38.68 -31.81 27.33
CA ARG A 954 38.03 -32.37 28.55
C ARG A 954 37.75 -31.49 29.80
N LYS A 955 36.45 -31.52 30.21
CA LYS A 955 35.84 -31.83 31.54
C LYS A 955 36.30 -31.09 32.84
N ALA A 956 35.47 -30.90 33.88
CA ALA A 956 33.99 -30.87 34.03
C ALA A 956 33.57 -30.49 35.48
N SER A 957 32.36 -29.93 35.63
CA SER A 957 31.37 -30.12 36.73
C SER A 957 31.58 -29.61 38.18
N MET A 958 30.42 -29.34 38.81
CA MET A 958 30.11 -29.19 40.25
C MET A 958 30.47 -27.89 41.01
N TRP A 959 29.47 -27.35 41.72
CA TRP A 959 29.40 -27.11 43.18
C TRP A 959 27.92 -26.95 43.59
N GLN A 960 27.48 -27.36 44.79
CA GLN A 960 26.06 -27.39 45.20
C GLN A 960 25.86 -27.41 46.73
N ALA A 961 24.79 -26.75 47.23
CA ALA A 961 24.24 -26.78 48.62
C ALA A 961 25.14 -26.22 49.77
N ALA A 962 24.67 -25.77 50.95
CA ALA A 962 23.41 -25.17 51.47
C ALA A 962 23.74 -24.60 52.91
N ALA A 963 22.89 -24.19 53.89
CA ALA A 963 21.44 -24.12 54.14
C ALA A 963 21.14 -23.16 55.34
N THR A 964 19.85 -22.93 55.71
CA THR A 964 19.34 -22.50 57.06
C THR A 964 19.72 -21.08 57.60
N THR A 965 18.96 -20.33 58.45
CA THR A 965 17.61 -20.45 59.08
C THR A 965 17.03 -19.10 59.63
N SER A 966 15.68 -18.99 59.65
CA SER A 966 14.75 -18.52 60.72
C SER A 966 14.43 -17.04 61.12
N SER A 967 13.11 -16.85 61.41
CA SER A 967 12.45 -16.00 62.45
C SER A 967 11.84 -14.61 62.11
N THR A 968 10.81 -14.21 62.89
CA THR A 968 9.90 -13.04 62.72
C THR A 968 9.42 -12.53 64.09
N PRO A 969 9.01 -11.26 64.27
CA PRO A 969 7.58 -10.88 64.45
C PRO A 969 7.21 -9.50 63.79
N ALA A 970 6.01 -9.23 63.24
CA ALA A 970 4.66 -9.05 63.83
C ALA A 970 4.57 -7.92 64.89
N ARG A 971 3.59 -6.98 64.92
CA ARG A 971 2.23 -6.82 64.32
C ARG A 971 2.14 -5.45 63.55
N GLY A 972 1.03 -4.77 63.20
CA GLY A 972 -0.45 -4.83 63.35
C GLY A 972 -1.06 -3.46 62.93
N GLY A 973 -2.37 -3.19 62.75
CA GLY A 973 -3.61 -4.00 62.86
C GLY A 973 -4.85 -3.31 62.23
N MET A 974 -6.01 -4.00 62.29
CA MET A 974 -7.35 -3.67 61.71
C MET A 974 -8.21 -2.73 62.63
N PRO A 975 -9.50 -2.31 62.37
CA PRO A 975 -10.55 -2.97 61.54
C PRO A 975 -11.63 -2.13 60.78
N SER A 976 -12.52 -2.86 60.09
CA SER A 976 -13.99 -2.69 59.91
C SER A 976 -14.64 -1.76 58.85
N SER A 977 -15.69 -2.33 58.23
CA SER A 977 -16.77 -1.76 57.38
C SER A 977 -18.02 -1.41 58.27
N PRO A 978 -19.25 -1.00 57.83
CA PRO A 978 -19.98 -1.43 56.61
C PRO A 978 -20.93 -0.39 55.93
N ALA A 979 -21.75 -0.90 54.98
CA ALA A 979 -23.06 -0.40 54.51
C ALA A 979 -23.13 0.84 53.57
N ALA A 980 -24.23 1.11 52.83
CA ALA A 980 -25.22 0.28 52.10
C ALA A 980 -26.22 1.19 51.35
N ALA A 981 -26.61 0.88 50.10
CA ALA A 981 -27.80 1.47 49.46
C ALA A 981 -28.33 0.64 48.26
N THR A 982 -29.63 0.36 48.22
CA THR A 982 -30.32 -0.22 47.04
C THR A 982 -31.58 0.59 46.69
N THR A 983 -31.83 0.84 45.41
CA THR A 983 -33.10 1.27 44.77
C THR A 983 -32.84 1.14 43.25
N ARG A 984 -33.49 0.35 42.37
CA ARG A 984 -34.84 -0.25 42.17
C ARG A 984 -35.94 0.69 41.64
N TYR A 985 -36.48 0.26 40.48
CA TYR A 985 -37.78 0.65 39.87
C TYR A 985 -37.84 2.06 39.24
N ARG A 986 -38.66 2.34 38.20
CA ARG A 986 -39.63 1.49 37.45
C ARG A 986 -39.77 1.92 35.97
N ALA A 987 -40.33 1.05 35.13
CA ALA A 987 -40.53 1.26 33.69
C ALA A 987 -41.98 1.59 33.27
N ALA A 988 -42.15 2.35 32.19
CA ALA A 988 -43.25 2.33 31.20
C ALA A 988 -42.81 3.17 29.97
N LYS A 989 -42.95 2.86 28.66
CA LYS A 989 -43.73 1.92 27.81
C LYS A 989 -44.90 2.60 27.06
N LYS A 990 -44.87 2.52 25.70
CA LYS A 990 -45.84 3.03 24.67
C LYS A 990 -45.81 4.56 24.39
N ALA A 991 -46.14 5.07 23.19
CA ALA A 991 -46.22 4.49 21.83
C ALA A 991 -46.44 5.57 20.72
N THR A 992 -46.33 5.16 19.45
CA THR A 992 -47.07 5.66 18.25
C THR A 992 -46.90 7.10 17.73
N SER A 993 -46.11 7.21 16.65
CA SER A 993 -46.46 7.83 15.34
C SER A 993 -47.15 9.20 15.22
N SER A 994 -46.49 10.14 14.53
CA SER A 994 -47.16 10.99 13.52
C SER A 994 -46.18 11.55 12.47
N THR A 995 -46.64 11.51 11.23
CA THR A 995 -46.06 11.96 9.96
C THR A 995 -45.85 13.48 9.79
N ALA A 996 -44.84 13.82 8.96
CA ALA A 996 -44.87 14.81 7.86
C ALA A 996 -44.38 16.27 8.00
N THR A 997 -43.61 16.64 6.95
CA THR A 997 -43.54 17.92 6.21
C THR A 997 -42.78 19.18 6.71
N LEU A 998 -41.77 19.52 5.89
CA LEU A 998 -41.51 20.82 5.22
C LEU A 998 -40.62 21.92 5.85
N ALA A 999 -39.78 22.45 4.95
CA ALA A 999 -39.37 23.84 4.75
C ALA A 999 -38.20 24.45 5.57
N THR A 1000 -37.07 24.59 4.88
CA THR A 1000 -36.23 25.81 4.76
C THR A 1000 -36.01 26.73 5.97
N THR A 1001 -34.76 26.84 6.38
CA THR A 1001 -33.86 27.93 5.93
C THR A 1001 -32.46 27.40 5.77
#